data_AF-A0A3N0DRP9-F1
#
_entry.id   AF-A0A3N0DRP9-F1
#
_cell.length_a   1.000
_cell.length_b   1.000
_cell.length_c   1.000
_cell.angle_alpha   90.00
_cell.angle_beta   90.00
_cell.angle_gamma   90.00
#
_symmetry.space_group_name_H-M   'P 1'
#
loop_
_entity.id
_entity.type
_entity.pdbx_description
1 polymer ?
#
loop_
_entity_poly.entity_id
_entity_poly.type
_entity_poly.pdbx_seq_one_letter_code
_entity_poly.pdbx_strand_id
1 'polypeptide(L)'
;MKQIFFFDLRSYFHRYITYIVVIALLCMGIFAGSRFNLSVGEEVYLNSPYTIGFMVAMLSISVIFIATVLALQLLFKEGDSRFDAVLFTTPVSRKSFVLGRFFSFFTLTFGCFALLVLGFASGQNFHDGMEMQSHTQTGSYLYPFVVFGLVNALFTCSVLYAVAWITHRKLPVVSAGLMLYIFYLVILLFSNSPFMAGSMPQSVFAQQISALTDPFGLSAYFYEARDFTVSRRNTNLVPLTGYFLINRVLFTGVSFLFIIIGCKYFSFSAKRNGALKQRRLKSVEKNGGAENTSFVVASPAFGTLALLRSAGSFMKKDLTYLFKSITLVAVSVLLLFYVGMEIYAEIEGGIRLPQKYAGSGLMVSVISENFHFLGLLIVAYFVNDLFWRSRISGFYDIENSTFFARTKLAGHWLSCSTLLLFFSVLLLLQGLIFQYSYGYFHIDGQAYTGVFVFNTFPLILFAGAALLINDRIRNRYLALGVSLLLILLITGPVSQKLIRQPLLRFFAGHTLPYSDFNGYGVYLSSFLLRLLFGLCVIGLLWLINSSIKYRKINMPIILCCVVLAGTAFFSGKKFTEGYLPVNKTDMLQTAARYEQEYRKYQFVPQPVITDVKTRIALYPDQNAYAVTGQYVLKNKTDESIHKILLNFHPDLKVEKAVFRASGRDKIISEKITGLVLQEPLLPGDSATLHFELACKWYPVNGHRSFNAIIENGSFMRISRYYPRIGYQPDHEITDKNERKRYGLGEATAVKRLNAPKIHNDFIHLDMTISTTADQVAVGTGELIREWQEDDRNHFHYKTKEAIPFRFAVSSGVYTGKTVEYEGIRIRVLYHPRHYENTAHLIDNIKNTLDYCISNFGAFPFQSVTFAEVSSFTKGFAATAYPAVIFMTEDMVFHANIKADRQQDVINELAGHELSHLWWGNNRIAPDDREGAPMLTETLAMYTEMMLYKKMHGREKMMERVKMHRQIYNAEKGFAPPQPLYKVTGENIHISYSKGAVVMVALSELIGEHNVNKALKEFLRKHCYPQEAPVSTDLINEFLKVSDKKYHGKIKTLFEKNN
;
A
#
# COMPACT_ATOMS: atom_id res chain seq x y z
N MET A 1 24.90 -6.42 -45.10
CA MET A 1 23.78 -6.26 -44.15
C MET A 1 22.94 -7.53 -44.02
N LYS A 2 22.26 -7.98 -45.09
CA LYS A 2 21.36 -9.16 -45.08
C LYS A 2 21.99 -10.43 -44.48
N GLN A 3 23.23 -10.75 -44.86
CA GLN A 3 23.91 -11.96 -44.38
C GLN A 3 24.12 -11.97 -42.86
N ILE A 4 24.56 -10.86 -42.27
CA ILE A 4 24.75 -10.73 -40.81
C ILE A 4 23.41 -10.84 -40.09
N PHE A 5 22.39 -10.16 -40.63
CA PHE A 5 21.04 -10.18 -40.06
C PHE A 5 20.47 -11.59 -39.95
N PHE A 6 20.45 -12.33 -41.07
CA PHE A 6 19.93 -13.70 -41.11
C PHE A 6 20.80 -14.68 -40.32
N PHE A 7 22.12 -14.50 -40.30
CA PHE A 7 23.02 -15.34 -39.51
C PHE A 7 22.71 -15.24 -38.01
N ASP A 8 22.54 -14.02 -37.50
CA ASP A 8 22.23 -13.82 -36.08
C ASP A 8 20.86 -14.38 -35.71
N LEU A 9 19.82 -14.14 -36.51
CA LEU A 9 18.50 -14.72 -36.27
C LEU A 9 18.54 -16.25 -36.28
N ARG A 10 19.16 -16.85 -37.31
CA ARG A 10 19.28 -18.31 -37.43
C ARG A 10 20.04 -18.90 -36.24
N SER A 11 21.08 -18.23 -35.77
CA SER A 11 21.88 -18.66 -34.62
C SER A 11 21.05 -18.79 -33.34
N TYR A 12 20.10 -17.87 -33.10
CA TYR A 12 19.21 -17.95 -31.95
C TYR A 12 18.21 -19.12 -32.07
N PHE A 13 17.63 -19.37 -33.24
CA PHE A 13 16.71 -20.50 -33.43
C PHE A 13 17.38 -21.88 -33.28
N HIS A 14 18.70 -22.00 -33.44
CA HIS A 14 19.40 -23.28 -33.24
C HIS A 14 19.79 -23.55 -31.77
N ARG A 15 19.56 -22.62 -30.85
CA ARG A 15 19.91 -22.78 -29.42
C ARG A 15 18.72 -23.27 -28.61
N TYR A 16 18.86 -24.39 -27.90
CA TYR A 16 17.81 -24.93 -27.02
C TYR A 16 17.31 -23.92 -25.97
N ILE A 17 18.20 -23.06 -25.47
CA ILE A 17 17.88 -22.00 -24.50
C ILE A 17 16.83 -21.03 -25.06
N THR A 18 16.85 -20.76 -26.36
CA THR A 18 15.89 -19.85 -27.00
C THR A 18 14.47 -20.38 -26.87
N TYR A 19 14.25 -21.69 -27.04
CA TYR A 19 12.93 -22.29 -26.86
C TYR A 19 12.44 -22.22 -25.40
N ILE A 20 13.36 -22.39 -24.43
CA ILE A 20 13.04 -22.21 -23.00
C ILE A 20 12.62 -20.76 -22.73
N VAL A 21 13.32 -19.77 -23.29
CA VAL A 21 12.97 -18.35 -23.16
C VAL A 21 11.63 -18.04 -23.83
N VAL A 22 11.35 -18.61 -25.00
CA VAL A 22 10.05 -18.47 -25.69
C VAL A 22 8.91 -18.98 -24.81
N ILE A 23 9.05 -20.19 -24.26
CA ILE A 23 8.06 -20.78 -23.34
C ILE A 23 7.92 -19.91 -22.09
N ALA A 24 9.02 -19.46 -21.49
CA ALA A 24 8.99 -18.62 -20.29
C ALA A 24 8.28 -17.29 -20.53
N LEU A 25 8.53 -16.61 -21.66
CA LEU A 25 7.86 -15.36 -22.02
C LEU A 25 6.37 -15.56 -22.29
N LEU A 26 5.99 -16.67 -22.96
CA LEU A 26 4.59 -17.03 -23.17
C LEU A 26 3.89 -17.32 -21.85
N CYS A 27 4.48 -18.14 -20.96
CA CYS A 27 3.92 -18.43 -19.64
C CYS A 27 3.81 -17.16 -18.78
N MET A 28 4.81 -16.28 -18.83
CA MET A 28 4.77 -14.99 -18.14
C MET A 28 3.63 -14.11 -18.68
N GLY A 29 3.47 -14.05 -20.01
CA GLY A 29 2.33 -13.38 -20.64
C GLY A 29 0.99 -13.98 -20.21
N ILE A 30 0.83 -15.31 -20.27
CA ILE A 30 -0.40 -16.01 -19.87
C ILE A 30 -0.73 -15.73 -18.41
N PHE A 31 0.27 -15.78 -17.53
CA PHE A 31 0.11 -15.43 -16.13
C PHE A 31 -0.34 -13.98 -15.97
N ALA A 32 0.28 -13.05 -16.70
CA ALA A 32 -0.11 -11.65 -16.66
C ALA A 32 -1.57 -11.46 -17.11
N GLY A 33 -1.96 -12.08 -18.23
CA GLY A 33 -3.32 -11.96 -18.75
C GLY A 33 -4.40 -12.65 -17.91
N SER A 34 -4.07 -13.73 -17.21
CA SER A 34 -5.06 -14.53 -16.46
C SER A 34 -5.18 -14.14 -14.97
N ARG A 35 -4.08 -13.65 -14.37
CA ARG A 35 -3.97 -13.46 -12.91
C ARG A 35 -3.51 -12.05 -12.51
N PHE A 36 -2.84 -11.31 -13.38
CA PHE A 36 -2.34 -9.96 -13.08
C PHE A 36 -3.28 -8.91 -13.65
N ASN A 37 -4.44 -8.76 -13.00
CA ASN A 37 -5.49 -7.84 -13.41
C ASN A 37 -5.46 -6.60 -12.53
N LEU A 38 -5.10 -5.46 -13.11
CA LEU A 38 -5.24 -4.14 -12.50
C LEU A 38 -6.58 -3.59 -12.97
N SER A 39 -7.61 -3.76 -12.13
CA SER A 39 -8.88 -3.07 -12.36
C SER A 39 -8.62 -1.57 -12.26
N VAL A 40 -9.00 -0.85 -13.30
CA VAL A 40 -8.74 0.59 -13.42
C VAL A 40 -9.91 1.41 -12.84
N GLY A 41 -11.09 0.80 -12.71
CA GLY A 41 -12.30 1.45 -12.20
C GLY A 41 -13.47 0.48 -12.14
N GLU A 42 -14.54 0.87 -11.47
CA GLU A 42 -15.78 0.10 -11.41
C GLU A 42 -16.41 0.01 -12.81
N GLU A 43 -16.90 -1.19 -13.15
CA GLU A 43 -17.54 -1.49 -14.44
C GLU A 43 -16.64 -1.31 -15.69
N VAL A 44 -15.32 -1.08 -15.52
CA VAL A 44 -14.36 -1.13 -16.63
C VAL A 44 -13.92 -2.57 -16.84
N TYR A 45 -14.21 -3.15 -18.00
CA TYR A 45 -13.87 -4.53 -18.30
C TYR A 45 -12.35 -4.73 -18.41
N LEU A 46 -11.88 -5.90 -18.00
CA LEU A 46 -10.46 -6.26 -18.03
C LEU A 46 -9.92 -6.42 -19.46
N ASN A 47 -10.75 -6.89 -20.38
CA ASN A 47 -10.46 -6.99 -21.81
C ASN A 47 -10.97 -5.78 -22.62
N SER A 48 -11.26 -4.64 -21.96
CA SER A 48 -11.60 -3.41 -22.66
C SER A 48 -10.42 -2.86 -23.46
N PRO A 49 -10.66 -2.10 -24.56
CA PRO A 49 -9.60 -1.46 -25.34
C PRO A 49 -8.68 -0.56 -24.49
N TYR A 50 -9.25 0.13 -23.49
CA TYR A 50 -8.46 0.94 -22.57
C TYR A 50 -7.57 0.09 -21.66
N THR A 51 -8.13 -0.92 -20.98
CA THR A 51 -7.36 -1.77 -20.06
C THR A 51 -6.27 -2.56 -20.80
N ILE A 52 -6.56 -3.08 -21.99
CA ILE A 52 -5.55 -3.75 -22.82
C ILE A 52 -4.45 -2.77 -23.24
N GLY A 53 -4.80 -1.57 -23.69
CA GLY A 53 -3.82 -0.55 -24.07
C GLY A 53 -2.89 -0.18 -22.92
N PHE A 54 -3.47 0.07 -21.74
CA PHE A 54 -2.74 0.31 -20.49
C PHE A 54 -1.81 -0.85 -20.13
N MET A 55 -2.33 -2.09 -20.14
CA MET A 55 -1.55 -3.28 -19.78
C MET A 55 -0.42 -3.55 -20.78
N VAL A 56 -0.67 -3.46 -22.08
CA VAL A 56 0.36 -3.65 -23.10
C VAL A 56 1.44 -2.56 -23.02
N ALA A 57 1.05 -1.31 -22.72
CA ALA A 57 2.00 -0.23 -22.48
C ALA A 57 2.87 -0.49 -21.24
N MET A 58 2.29 -0.97 -20.14
CA MET A 58 3.04 -1.40 -18.95
C MET A 58 3.98 -2.57 -19.25
N LEU A 59 3.49 -3.60 -19.94
CA LEU A 59 4.31 -4.73 -20.35
C LEU A 59 5.45 -4.29 -21.27
N SER A 60 5.29 -3.23 -22.07
CA SER A 60 6.35 -2.73 -22.95
C SER A 60 7.56 -2.18 -22.19
N ILE A 61 7.45 -1.87 -20.90
CA ILE A 61 8.61 -1.49 -20.06
C ILE A 61 9.59 -2.67 -19.92
N SER A 62 9.09 -3.92 -20.01
CA SER A 62 9.93 -5.12 -20.01
C SER A 62 10.95 -5.15 -21.16
N VAL A 63 10.70 -4.41 -22.24
CA VAL A 63 11.61 -4.23 -23.38
C VAL A 63 12.96 -3.70 -22.92
N ILE A 64 13.02 -2.83 -21.90
CA ILE A 64 14.29 -2.33 -21.34
C ILE A 64 15.17 -3.50 -20.88
N PHE A 65 14.59 -4.42 -20.11
CA PHE A 65 15.31 -5.57 -19.57
C PHE A 65 15.67 -6.58 -20.65
N ILE A 66 14.72 -6.90 -21.54
CA ILE A 66 14.93 -7.80 -22.69
C ILE A 66 16.06 -7.27 -23.58
N ALA A 67 15.99 -6.00 -23.96
CA ALA A 67 16.99 -5.34 -24.81
C ALA A 67 18.35 -5.27 -24.12
N THR A 68 18.41 -4.99 -22.81
CA THR A 68 19.69 -4.94 -22.08
C THR A 68 20.38 -6.30 -22.08
N VAL A 69 19.63 -7.39 -21.82
CA VAL A 69 20.19 -8.75 -21.85
C VAL A 69 20.65 -9.14 -23.26
N LEU A 70 19.84 -8.87 -24.27
CA LEU A 70 20.19 -9.18 -25.66
C LEU A 70 21.34 -8.32 -26.18
N ALA A 71 21.44 -7.06 -25.76
CA ALA A 71 22.55 -6.17 -26.11
C ALA A 71 23.90 -6.75 -25.65
N LEU A 72 23.95 -7.24 -24.40
CA LEU A 72 25.16 -7.85 -23.84
C LEU A 72 25.60 -9.10 -24.59
N GLN A 73 24.65 -9.88 -25.10
CA GLN A 73 24.95 -11.12 -25.83
C GLN A 73 25.27 -10.89 -27.31
N LEU A 74 24.59 -9.93 -27.94
CA LEU A 74 24.62 -9.75 -29.39
C LEU A 74 25.59 -8.66 -29.84
N LEU A 75 25.65 -7.52 -29.15
CA LEU A 75 26.51 -6.40 -29.55
C LEU A 75 27.98 -6.62 -29.20
N PHE A 76 28.26 -7.46 -28.20
CA PHE A 76 29.63 -7.80 -27.76
C PHE A 76 30.08 -9.20 -28.20
N LYS A 77 29.25 -9.91 -28.97
CA LYS A 77 29.43 -11.31 -29.36
C LYS A 77 30.83 -11.61 -29.92
N GLU A 78 31.29 -10.81 -30.88
CA GLU A 78 32.57 -11.02 -31.55
C GLU A 78 33.77 -10.71 -30.65
N GLY A 79 33.67 -9.68 -29.81
CA GLY A 79 34.73 -9.33 -28.86
C GLY A 79 34.85 -10.36 -27.72
N ASP A 80 33.72 -10.86 -27.21
CA ASP A 80 33.71 -11.89 -26.17
C ASP A 80 34.30 -13.21 -26.64
N SER A 81 34.06 -13.57 -27.91
CA SER A 81 34.57 -14.79 -28.53
C SER A 81 35.96 -14.62 -29.17
N ARG A 82 36.54 -13.41 -29.17
CA ARG A 82 37.76 -13.04 -29.91
C ARG A 82 37.69 -13.35 -31.41
N PHE A 83 36.49 -13.44 -31.96
CA PHE A 83 36.24 -13.68 -33.38
C PHE A 83 36.28 -12.38 -34.20
N ASP A 84 36.25 -11.23 -33.52
CA ASP A 84 36.44 -9.91 -34.10
C ASP A 84 37.72 -9.80 -34.95
N ALA A 85 38.83 -10.39 -34.48
CA ALA A 85 40.10 -10.40 -35.19
C ALA A 85 40.07 -11.12 -36.56
N VAL A 86 39.17 -12.09 -36.73
CA VAL A 86 39.00 -12.86 -37.99
C VAL A 86 37.90 -12.24 -38.85
N LEU A 87 36.81 -11.81 -38.23
CA LEU A 87 35.67 -11.26 -38.96
C LEU A 87 35.99 -9.90 -39.57
N PHE A 88 36.76 -9.05 -38.88
CA PHE A 88 37.07 -7.70 -39.36
C PHE A 88 38.15 -7.62 -40.44
N THR A 89 38.77 -8.75 -40.81
CA THR A 89 39.66 -8.86 -41.98
C THR A 89 38.93 -9.27 -43.26
N THR A 90 37.63 -9.57 -43.18
CA THR A 90 36.78 -9.91 -44.34
C THR A 90 36.27 -8.64 -45.05
N PRO A 91 35.78 -8.71 -46.31
CA PRO A 91 35.32 -7.52 -47.07
C PRO A 91 33.97 -6.95 -46.59
N VAL A 92 33.62 -7.12 -45.31
CA VAL A 92 32.37 -6.62 -44.72
C VAL A 92 32.46 -5.11 -44.53
N SER A 93 31.57 -4.36 -45.20
CA SER A 93 31.53 -2.91 -45.01
C SER A 93 31.01 -2.51 -43.63
N ARG A 94 31.58 -1.43 -43.08
CA ARG A 94 31.22 -0.87 -41.77
C ARG A 94 29.71 -0.68 -41.61
N LYS A 95 29.08 0.03 -42.56
CA LYS A 95 27.63 0.29 -42.56
C LYS A 95 26.84 -1.02 -42.58
N SER A 96 27.27 -2.00 -43.36
CA SER A 96 26.59 -3.31 -43.46
C SER A 96 26.65 -4.11 -42.17
N PHE A 97 27.75 -4.05 -41.43
CA PHE A 97 27.93 -4.75 -40.16
C PHE A 97 27.08 -4.13 -39.06
N VAL A 98 27.26 -2.83 -38.88
CA VAL A 98 26.64 -1.99 -37.86
C VAL A 98 25.12 -2.03 -37.98
N LEU A 99 24.56 -1.71 -39.16
CA LEU A 99 23.11 -1.75 -39.37
C LEU A 99 22.55 -3.17 -39.32
N GLY A 100 23.28 -4.16 -39.86
CA GLY A 100 22.87 -5.56 -39.78
C GLY A 100 22.69 -6.02 -38.33
N ARG A 101 23.64 -5.64 -37.46
CA ARG A 101 23.58 -5.95 -36.02
C ARG A 101 22.45 -5.23 -35.31
N PHE A 102 22.21 -3.96 -35.64
CA PHE A 102 21.10 -3.20 -35.08
C PHE A 102 19.75 -3.85 -35.42
N PHE A 103 19.53 -4.19 -36.69
CA PHE A 103 18.27 -4.83 -37.09
C PHE A 103 18.09 -6.19 -36.42
N SER A 104 19.14 -7.01 -36.28
CA SER A 104 19.05 -8.27 -35.53
C SER A 104 18.67 -8.02 -34.08
N PHE A 105 19.31 -7.05 -33.43
CA PHE A 105 19.06 -6.69 -32.05
C PHE A 105 17.62 -6.22 -31.82
N PHE A 106 17.14 -5.33 -32.69
CA PHE A 106 15.78 -4.81 -32.66
C PHE A 106 14.74 -5.90 -32.92
N THR A 107 14.90 -6.71 -33.98
CA THR A 107 13.93 -7.76 -34.33
C THR A 107 13.83 -8.83 -33.25
N LEU A 108 14.94 -9.25 -32.63
CA LEU A 108 14.90 -10.21 -31.52
C LEU A 108 14.18 -9.62 -30.30
N THR A 109 14.50 -8.36 -29.94
CA THR A 109 13.86 -7.68 -28.81
C THR A 109 12.35 -7.50 -29.02
N PHE A 110 11.96 -7.00 -30.19
CA PHE A 110 10.55 -6.81 -30.54
C PHE A 110 9.81 -8.15 -30.64
N GLY A 111 10.45 -9.21 -31.15
CA GLY A 111 9.91 -10.56 -31.19
C GLY A 111 9.68 -11.16 -29.80
N CYS A 112 10.60 -10.96 -28.85
CA CYS A 112 10.40 -11.36 -27.46
C CYS A 112 9.21 -10.63 -26.82
N PHE A 113 9.05 -9.33 -27.08
CA PHE A 113 7.88 -8.58 -26.62
C PHE A 113 6.58 -9.07 -27.26
N ALA A 114 6.60 -9.41 -28.55
CA ALA A 114 5.45 -9.99 -29.25
C ALA A 114 5.00 -11.31 -28.60
N LEU A 115 5.93 -12.20 -28.23
CA LEU A 115 5.61 -13.43 -27.51
C LEU A 115 4.93 -13.15 -26.16
N LEU A 116 5.40 -12.14 -25.45
CA LEU A 116 4.83 -11.75 -24.17
C LEU A 116 3.40 -11.20 -24.33
N VAL A 117 3.15 -10.37 -25.36
CA VAL A 117 1.80 -9.85 -25.67
C VAL A 117 0.87 -10.96 -26.17
N LEU A 118 1.37 -11.92 -26.97
CA LEU A 118 0.62 -13.11 -27.38
C LEU A 118 0.21 -13.94 -26.16
N GLY A 119 1.14 -14.18 -25.24
CA GLY A 119 0.84 -14.85 -23.97
C GLY A 119 -0.22 -14.10 -23.17
N PHE A 120 -0.11 -12.76 -23.07
CA PHE A 120 -1.09 -11.91 -22.38
C PHE A 120 -2.49 -12.03 -23.01
N ALA A 121 -2.58 -11.93 -24.33
CA ALA A 121 -3.83 -12.11 -25.05
C ALA A 121 -4.43 -13.51 -24.80
N SER A 122 -3.62 -14.57 -24.90
CA SER A 122 -4.08 -15.93 -24.59
C SER A 122 -4.54 -16.08 -23.14
N GLY A 123 -3.82 -15.49 -22.19
CA GLY A 123 -4.17 -15.51 -20.76
C GLY A 123 -5.50 -14.84 -20.44
N GLN A 124 -5.79 -13.70 -21.09
CA GLN A 124 -7.08 -13.01 -20.97
C GLN A 124 -8.23 -13.83 -21.57
N ASN A 125 -7.99 -14.53 -22.70
CA ASN A 125 -9.00 -15.38 -23.33
C ASN A 125 -9.33 -16.65 -22.51
N PHE A 126 -8.43 -17.12 -21.64
CA PHE A 126 -8.71 -18.24 -20.73
C PHE A 126 -9.52 -17.83 -19.49
N HIS A 127 -9.86 -16.55 -19.36
CA HIS A 127 -10.53 -16.02 -18.20
C HIS A 127 -12.03 -15.87 -18.48
N ASP A 128 -12.84 -16.75 -17.90
CA ASP A 128 -14.30 -16.62 -17.92
C ASP A 128 -14.78 -15.95 -16.63
N GLY A 129 -15.28 -14.72 -16.74
CA GLY A 129 -15.84 -13.96 -15.62
C GLY A 129 -16.68 -12.78 -16.11
N MET A 130 -17.65 -12.32 -15.30
CA MET A 130 -18.50 -11.16 -15.66
C MET A 130 -17.72 -9.84 -15.79
N GLU A 131 -16.45 -9.81 -15.36
CA GLU A 131 -15.49 -8.71 -15.53
C GLU A 131 -14.84 -8.68 -16.93
N MET A 132 -15.15 -9.67 -17.78
CA MET A 132 -14.75 -9.73 -19.19
C MET A 132 -15.96 -9.44 -20.09
N GLN A 133 -15.72 -8.70 -21.17
CA GLN A 133 -16.65 -8.64 -22.29
C GLN A 133 -16.74 -9.99 -22.98
N SER A 134 -17.92 -10.33 -23.49
CA SER A 134 -18.17 -11.59 -24.21
C SER A 134 -17.44 -11.69 -25.55
N HIS A 135 -17.05 -10.56 -26.15
CA HIS A 135 -16.36 -10.50 -27.43
C HIS A 135 -14.92 -9.98 -27.27
N THR A 136 -13.96 -10.67 -27.86
CA THR A 136 -12.57 -10.20 -27.92
C THR A 136 -12.32 -9.37 -29.17
N GLN A 137 -11.95 -8.10 -29.00
CA GLN A 137 -11.59 -7.23 -30.11
C GLN A 137 -10.09 -7.33 -30.41
N THR A 138 -9.70 -8.03 -31.46
CA THR A 138 -8.28 -8.20 -31.86
C THR A 138 -7.57 -6.86 -32.07
N GLY A 139 -8.29 -5.85 -32.58
CA GLY A 139 -7.77 -4.50 -32.77
C GLY A 139 -7.26 -3.87 -31.47
N SER A 140 -7.86 -4.21 -30.33
CA SER A 140 -7.46 -3.74 -28.99
C SER A 140 -6.11 -4.24 -28.54
N TYR A 141 -5.63 -5.36 -29.08
CA TYR A 141 -4.29 -5.89 -28.80
C TYR A 141 -3.26 -5.41 -29.82
N LEU A 142 -3.62 -5.41 -31.10
CA LEU A 142 -2.71 -5.05 -32.18
C LEU A 142 -2.33 -3.55 -32.14
N TYR A 143 -3.29 -2.67 -31.88
CA TYR A 143 -3.05 -1.22 -31.81
C TYR A 143 -1.97 -0.85 -30.77
N PRO A 144 -2.11 -1.19 -29.47
CA PRO A 144 -1.09 -0.85 -28.48
C PRO A 144 0.20 -1.65 -28.67
N PHE A 145 0.14 -2.88 -29.22
CA PHE A 145 1.34 -3.64 -29.56
C PHE A 145 2.22 -2.88 -30.56
N VAL A 146 1.62 -2.27 -31.58
CA VAL A 146 2.37 -1.47 -32.55
C VAL A 146 2.80 -0.14 -31.94
N VAL A 147 1.89 0.61 -31.33
CA VAL A 147 2.15 1.97 -30.84
C VAL A 147 3.18 2.01 -29.71
N PHE A 148 3.11 1.03 -28.78
CA PHE A 148 4.07 0.91 -27.69
C PHE A 148 5.22 0.00 -28.06
N GLY A 149 4.94 -1.23 -28.48
CA GLY A 149 5.98 -2.24 -28.71
C GLY A 149 7.01 -1.82 -29.75
N LEU A 150 6.58 -1.28 -30.90
CA LEU A 150 7.49 -0.91 -31.97
C LEU A 150 8.37 0.27 -31.57
N VAL A 151 7.75 1.36 -31.10
CA VAL A 151 8.45 2.61 -30.73
C VAL A 151 9.37 2.39 -29.54
N ASN A 152 8.89 1.69 -28.50
CA ASN A 152 9.66 1.49 -27.28
C ASN A 152 10.84 0.52 -27.51
N ALA A 153 10.66 -0.52 -28.34
CA ALA A 153 11.75 -1.39 -28.77
C ALA A 153 12.78 -0.65 -29.63
N LEU A 154 12.33 0.18 -30.56
CA LEU A 154 13.22 0.95 -31.43
C LEU A 154 14.06 1.93 -30.60
N PHE A 155 13.42 2.69 -29.72
CA PHE A 155 14.08 3.65 -28.84
C PHE A 155 15.07 2.98 -27.90
N THR A 156 14.64 1.97 -27.14
CA THR A 156 15.49 1.25 -26.19
C THR A 156 16.69 0.62 -26.91
N CYS A 157 16.45 -0.08 -28.02
CA CYS A 157 17.53 -0.68 -28.79
C CYS A 157 18.50 0.37 -29.31
N SER A 158 18.01 1.51 -29.83
CA SER A 158 18.86 2.58 -30.38
C SER A 158 19.79 3.18 -29.34
N VAL A 159 19.29 3.46 -28.14
CA VAL A 159 20.08 4.03 -27.03
C VAL A 159 21.15 3.04 -26.59
N LEU A 160 20.78 1.80 -26.28
CA LEU A 160 21.72 0.77 -25.84
C LEU A 160 22.77 0.47 -26.91
N TYR A 161 22.35 0.46 -28.17
CA TYR A 161 23.23 0.29 -29.32
C TYR A 161 24.24 1.42 -29.46
N ALA A 162 23.80 2.68 -29.34
CA ALA A 162 24.70 3.83 -29.38
C ALA A 162 25.73 3.78 -28.25
N VAL A 163 25.27 3.50 -27.02
CA VAL A 163 26.15 3.39 -25.85
C VAL A 163 27.14 2.24 -25.99
N ALA A 164 26.71 1.10 -26.52
CA ALA A 164 27.58 -0.06 -26.75
C ALA A 164 28.74 0.29 -27.69
N TRP A 165 28.47 0.97 -28.79
CA TRP A 165 29.51 1.33 -29.76
C TRP A 165 30.32 2.57 -29.40
N ILE A 166 29.79 3.50 -28.60
CA ILE A 166 30.59 4.60 -28.07
C ILE A 166 31.61 4.09 -27.04
N THR A 167 31.17 3.20 -26.16
CA THR A 167 31.97 2.83 -24.97
C THR A 167 32.77 1.55 -25.16
N HIS A 168 32.35 0.65 -26.04
CA HIS A 168 32.89 -0.70 -26.22
C HIS A 168 32.98 -1.48 -24.89
N ARG A 169 32.15 -1.14 -23.91
CA ARG A 169 32.13 -1.74 -22.57
C ARG A 169 30.70 -2.14 -22.22
N LYS A 170 30.56 -3.32 -21.61
CA LYS A 170 29.26 -3.84 -21.17
C LYS A 170 28.60 -2.98 -20.09
N LEU A 171 29.41 -2.41 -19.21
CA LEU A 171 28.91 -1.66 -18.06
C LEU A 171 28.05 -0.44 -18.45
N PRO A 172 28.54 0.52 -19.27
CA PRO A 172 27.71 1.66 -19.67
C PRO A 172 26.40 1.26 -20.33
N VAL A 173 26.36 0.13 -21.04
CA VAL A 173 25.12 -0.40 -21.64
C VAL A 173 24.12 -0.83 -20.58
N VAL A 174 24.57 -1.58 -19.56
CA VAL A 174 23.71 -1.95 -18.42
C VAL A 174 23.25 -0.71 -17.67
N SER A 175 24.16 0.23 -17.39
CA SER A 175 23.83 1.51 -16.74
C SER A 175 22.85 2.33 -17.57
N ALA A 176 22.95 2.34 -18.89
CA ALA A 176 22.02 3.05 -19.77
C ALA A 176 20.62 2.41 -19.74
N GLY A 177 20.51 1.09 -19.82
CA GLY A 177 19.23 0.40 -19.68
C GLY A 177 18.57 0.69 -18.33
N LEU A 178 19.39 0.69 -17.28
CA LEU A 178 18.94 1.04 -15.94
C LEU A 178 18.47 2.50 -15.81
N MET A 179 19.22 3.43 -16.39
CA MET A 179 18.88 4.85 -16.39
C MET A 179 17.59 5.12 -17.18
N LEU A 180 17.33 4.38 -18.26
CA LEU A 180 16.06 4.45 -18.99
C LEU A 180 14.87 4.06 -18.11
N TYR A 181 15.02 3.02 -17.28
CA TYR A 181 13.97 2.60 -16.34
C TYR A 181 13.75 3.64 -15.24
N ILE A 182 14.84 4.16 -14.67
CA ILE A 182 14.78 5.24 -13.67
C ILE A 182 14.09 6.49 -14.24
N PHE A 183 14.52 6.93 -15.42
CA PHE A 183 13.97 8.12 -16.07
C PHE A 183 12.46 7.96 -16.34
N TYR A 184 12.04 6.76 -16.75
CA TYR A 184 10.62 6.43 -16.88
C TYR A 184 9.86 6.57 -15.55
N LEU A 185 10.36 6.00 -14.45
CA LEU A 185 9.68 6.07 -13.15
C LEU A 185 9.49 7.52 -12.68
N VAL A 186 10.52 8.36 -12.84
CA VAL A 186 10.47 9.78 -12.47
C VAL A 186 9.43 10.52 -13.29
N ILE A 187 9.37 10.27 -14.60
CA ILE A 187 8.39 10.95 -15.45
C ILE A 187 6.98 10.50 -15.10
N LEU A 188 6.76 9.20 -14.84
CA LEU A 188 5.44 8.67 -14.53
C LEU A 188 4.81 9.29 -13.28
N LEU A 189 5.62 9.74 -12.32
CA LEU A 189 5.17 10.47 -11.14
C LEU A 189 4.33 11.71 -11.52
N PHE A 190 4.63 12.34 -12.65
CA PHE A 190 3.96 13.55 -13.13
C PHE A 190 2.75 13.25 -14.04
N SER A 191 2.45 11.98 -14.35
CA SER A 191 1.50 11.59 -15.39
C SER A 191 0.07 11.34 -14.90
N ASN A 192 -0.19 11.46 -13.59
CA ASN A 192 -1.46 11.09 -12.94
C ASN A 192 -1.91 9.64 -13.28
N SER A 193 -0.95 8.72 -13.35
CA SER A 193 -1.21 7.31 -13.70
C SER A 193 -2.04 6.62 -12.61
N PRO A 194 -3.00 5.73 -12.97
CA PRO A 194 -3.64 4.83 -12.01
C PRO A 194 -2.64 3.93 -11.25
N PHE A 195 -1.44 3.70 -11.80
CA PHE A 195 -0.38 2.96 -11.13
C PHE A 195 0.28 3.76 -9.99
N MET A 196 0.25 5.09 -10.10
CA MET A 196 0.72 6.03 -9.09
C MET A 196 -0.46 6.63 -8.31
N ALA A 197 -1.61 5.95 -8.27
CA ALA A 197 -2.89 6.48 -7.74
C ALA A 197 -2.87 6.88 -6.25
N GLY A 198 -1.82 6.52 -5.49
CA GLY A 198 -1.58 7.05 -4.15
C GLY A 198 -1.01 8.47 -4.12
N SER A 199 -0.54 8.99 -5.26
CA SER A 199 -0.01 10.35 -5.39
C SER A 199 -1.13 11.34 -5.73
N MET A 200 -1.02 12.55 -5.16
CA MET A 200 -1.95 13.65 -5.42
C MET A 200 -2.03 13.98 -6.92
N PRO A 201 -3.21 14.38 -7.45
CA PRO A 201 -3.36 14.76 -8.85
C PRO A 201 -2.39 15.86 -9.26
N GLN A 202 -1.59 15.57 -10.28
CA GLN A 202 -0.54 16.48 -10.77
C GLN A 202 -1.13 17.60 -11.61
N SER A 203 -0.54 18.80 -11.56
CA SER A 203 -1.01 19.94 -12.35
C SER A 203 -1.10 19.58 -13.84
N VAL A 204 -2.05 20.16 -14.57
CA VAL A 204 -2.23 19.88 -16.00
C VAL A 204 -0.95 20.15 -16.79
N PHE A 205 -0.19 21.18 -16.42
CA PHE A 205 1.09 21.50 -17.05
C PHE A 205 2.14 20.41 -16.80
N ALA A 206 2.25 19.92 -15.56
CA ALA A 206 3.14 18.79 -15.24
C ALA A 206 2.76 17.53 -16.03
N GLN A 207 1.45 17.24 -16.16
CA GLN A 207 0.96 16.13 -16.98
C GLN A 207 1.30 16.31 -18.47
N GLN A 208 1.22 17.53 -19.01
CA GLN A 208 1.60 17.82 -20.40
C GLN A 208 3.10 17.61 -20.64
N ILE A 209 3.95 18.08 -19.73
CA ILE A 209 5.40 17.84 -19.78
C ILE A 209 5.64 16.34 -19.73
N SER A 210 5.05 15.64 -18.76
CA SER A 210 5.16 14.18 -18.61
C SER A 210 4.73 13.45 -19.89
N ALA A 211 3.61 13.84 -20.50
CA ALA A 211 3.12 13.28 -21.74
C ALA A 211 4.10 13.48 -22.90
N LEU A 212 4.81 14.61 -22.95
CA LEU A 212 5.80 14.87 -23.99
C LEU A 212 7.13 14.16 -23.74
N THR A 213 7.61 14.12 -22.49
CA THR A 213 8.95 13.63 -22.15
C THR A 213 9.03 12.15 -21.87
N ASP A 214 7.90 11.45 -21.65
CA ASP A 214 7.87 10.01 -21.42
C ASP A 214 8.28 9.19 -22.66
N PRO A 215 9.45 8.54 -22.68
CA PRO A 215 9.89 7.77 -23.84
C PRO A 215 9.02 6.55 -24.12
N PHE A 216 8.32 6.02 -23.11
CA PHE A 216 7.49 4.83 -23.22
C PHE A 216 6.03 5.15 -23.54
N GLY A 217 5.61 6.42 -23.38
CA GLY A 217 4.35 6.97 -23.90
C GLY A 217 3.12 6.70 -23.06
N LEU A 218 3.31 6.09 -21.90
CA LEU A 218 2.24 5.74 -20.97
C LEU A 218 1.59 7.01 -20.39
N SER A 219 2.40 8.03 -20.12
CA SER A 219 1.94 9.34 -19.65
C SER A 219 1.03 10.03 -20.67
N ALA A 220 1.40 9.96 -21.95
CA ALA A 220 0.61 10.55 -23.01
C ALA A 220 -0.71 9.80 -23.24
N TYR A 221 -0.68 8.47 -23.09
CA TYR A 221 -1.87 7.62 -23.13
C TYR A 221 -2.88 7.98 -22.03
N PHE A 222 -2.42 8.17 -20.79
CA PHE A 222 -3.31 8.60 -19.70
C PHE A 222 -3.84 10.01 -19.90
N TYR A 223 -3.00 10.93 -20.36
CA TYR A 223 -3.40 12.31 -20.60
C TYR A 223 -4.51 12.40 -21.66
N GLU A 224 -4.39 11.67 -22.77
CA GLU A 224 -5.39 11.66 -23.85
C GLU A 224 -6.71 11.00 -23.40
N ALA A 225 -6.63 9.96 -22.56
CA ALA A 225 -7.79 9.22 -22.07
C ALA A 225 -8.44 9.80 -20.80
N ARG A 226 -7.92 10.90 -20.25
CA ARG A 226 -8.35 11.42 -18.93
C ARG A 226 -9.85 11.72 -18.83
N ASP A 227 -10.46 12.17 -19.94
CA ASP A 227 -11.86 12.59 -20.01
C ASP A 227 -12.78 11.44 -20.49
N PHE A 228 -12.28 10.21 -20.59
CA PHE A 228 -13.08 9.06 -21.02
C PHE A 228 -14.02 8.61 -19.91
N THR A 229 -15.30 8.47 -20.27
CA THR A 229 -16.31 7.78 -19.45
C THR A 229 -16.04 6.28 -19.42
N VAL A 230 -16.62 5.58 -18.43
CA VAL A 230 -16.56 4.10 -18.33
C VAL A 230 -16.97 3.44 -19.66
N SER A 231 -18.05 3.90 -20.27
CA SER A 231 -18.49 3.42 -21.59
C SER A 231 -17.42 3.59 -22.67
N ARG A 232 -16.80 4.79 -22.79
CA ARG A 232 -15.74 5.01 -23.78
C ARG A 232 -14.50 4.16 -23.52
N ARG A 233 -14.09 3.96 -22.26
CA ARG A 233 -12.97 3.06 -21.91
C ARG A 233 -13.25 1.62 -22.34
N ASN A 234 -14.51 1.20 -22.22
CA ASN A 234 -14.99 -0.12 -22.59
C ASN A 234 -15.12 -0.36 -24.10
N THR A 235 -15.33 0.68 -24.92
CA THR A 235 -15.64 0.51 -26.35
C THR A 235 -14.64 1.15 -27.31
N ASN A 236 -13.89 2.17 -26.89
CA ASN A 236 -13.07 2.99 -27.79
C ASN A 236 -11.58 2.80 -27.51
N LEU A 237 -10.80 2.70 -28.59
CA LEU A 237 -9.34 2.85 -28.52
C LEU A 237 -9.00 4.30 -28.18
N VAL A 238 -7.96 4.49 -27.36
CA VAL A 238 -7.39 5.82 -27.12
C VAL A 238 -6.78 6.31 -28.44
N PRO A 239 -7.22 7.45 -28.99
CA PRO A 239 -6.78 7.91 -30.29
C PRO A 239 -5.31 8.35 -30.25
N LEU A 240 -4.57 8.09 -31.34
CA LEU A 240 -3.21 8.58 -31.50
C LEU A 240 -3.24 10.05 -31.97
N THR A 241 -3.65 10.95 -31.09
CA THR A 241 -3.80 12.39 -31.34
C THR A 241 -3.07 13.23 -30.30
N GLY A 242 -3.01 14.55 -30.51
CA GLY A 242 -2.49 15.50 -29.52
C GLY A 242 -1.07 15.15 -29.03
N TYR A 243 -0.90 15.16 -27.71
CA TYR A 243 0.38 14.86 -27.08
C TYR A 243 0.84 13.42 -27.30
N PHE A 244 -0.10 12.47 -27.47
CA PHE A 244 0.26 11.08 -27.71
C PHE A 244 0.93 10.91 -29.08
N LEU A 245 0.38 11.51 -30.13
CA LEU A 245 1.01 11.49 -31.45
C LEU A 245 2.38 12.19 -31.45
N ILE A 246 2.46 13.40 -30.90
CA ILE A 246 3.70 14.19 -30.84
C ILE A 246 4.79 13.38 -30.15
N ASN A 247 4.47 12.75 -29.02
CA ASN A 247 5.39 11.91 -28.27
C ASN A 247 5.90 10.72 -29.11
N ARG A 248 5.02 9.96 -29.76
CA ARG A 248 5.43 8.80 -30.58
C ARG A 248 6.32 9.21 -31.76
N VAL A 249 6.03 10.35 -32.40
CA VAL A 249 6.87 10.90 -33.49
C VAL A 249 8.22 11.36 -32.96
N LEU A 250 8.24 12.09 -31.83
CA LEU A 250 9.46 12.59 -31.20
C LEU A 250 10.43 11.45 -30.88
N PHE A 251 9.98 10.42 -30.16
CA PHE A 251 10.85 9.33 -29.76
C PHE A 251 11.26 8.42 -30.92
N THR A 252 10.44 8.32 -31.97
CA THR A 252 10.85 7.69 -33.22
C THR A 252 12.01 8.48 -33.86
N GLY A 253 11.91 9.81 -33.93
CA GLY A 253 12.99 10.68 -34.43
C GLY A 253 14.28 10.59 -33.61
N VAL A 254 14.15 10.63 -32.28
CA VAL A 254 15.27 10.46 -31.35
C VAL A 254 15.93 9.08 -31.51
N SER A 255 15.14 8.04 -31.78
CA SER A 255 15.69 6.70 -32.04
C SER A 255 16.60 6.69 -33.27
N PHE A 256 16.16 7.31 -34.37
CA PHE A 256 17.00 7.44 -35.58
C PHE A 256 18.28 8.24 -35.32
N LEU A 257 18.22 9.30 -34.51
CA LEU A 257 19.39 10.04 -34.09
C LEU A 257 20.41 9.14 -33.36
N PHE A 258 19.97 8.31 -32.41
CA PHE A 258 20.86 7.38 -31.71
C PHE A 258 21.43 6.29 -32.61
N ILE A 259 20.65 5.78 -33.58
CA ILE A 259 21.16 4.84 -34.58
C ILE A 259 22.27 5.47 -35.42
N ILE A 260 22.10 6.74 -35.84
CA ILE A 260 23.12 7.49 -36.59
C ILE A 260 24.36 7.70 -35.74
N ILE A 261 24.21 8.04 -34.46
CA ILE A 261 25.31 8.16 -33.50
C ILE A 261 26.07 6.84 -33.37
N GLY A 262 25.37 5.72 -33.12
CA GLY A 262 26.00 4.39 -33.06
C GLY A 262 26.75 4.04 -34.35
N CYS A 263 26.17 4.37 -35.50
CA CYS A 263 26.84 4.21 -36.80
C CYS A 263 28.13 5.01 -36.90
N LYS A 264 28.14 6.26 -36.43
CA LYS A 264 29.28 7.20 -36.50
C LYS A 264 30.43 6.84 -35.55
N TYR A 265 30.15 6.26 -34.39
CA TYR A 265 31.18 5.94 -33.39
C TYR A 265 31.79 4.54 -33.49
N PHE A 266 31.15 3.60 -34.20
CA PHE A 266 31.72 2.26 -34.40
C PHE A 266 33.05 2.28 -35.19
N SER A 267 34.09 1.58 -34.73
CA SER A 267 35.32 1.34 -35.49
C SER A 267 35.74 -0.13 -35.49
N PHE A 268 36.20 -0.62 -36.65
CA PHE A 268 36.79 -1.97 -36.79
C PHE A 268 38.15 -2.11 -36.10
N SER A 269 38.89 -1.00 -35.98
CA SER A 269 40.07 -0.96 -35.15
C SER A 269 39.61 -0.90 -33.70
N ALA A 270 39.83 -1.98 -32.95
CA ALA A 270 39.77 -1.90 -31.50
C ALA A 270 40.75 -0.80 -31.09
N LYS A 271 40.27 0.34 -30.59
CA LYS A 271 41.10 1.24 -29.79
C LYS A 271 41.55 0.45 -28.57
N ARG A 272 42.64 -0.28 -28.73
CA ARG A 272 43.43 -0.84 -27.65
C ARG A 272 44.01 0.37 -26.93
N ASN A 273 43.22 0.96 -26.03
CA ASN A 273 43.70 1.97 -25.12
C ASN A 273 44.82 1.34 -24.30
N GLY A 274 45.99 1.98 -24.40
CA GLY A 274 47.28 1.33 -24.27
C GLY A 274 47.77 1.00 -25.68
N ALA A 275 48.35 1.97 -26.39
CA ALA A 275 49.78 2.20 -26.16
C ALA A 275 50.33 1.00 -25.39
N LEU A 276 50.79 0.00 -26.13
CA LEU A 276 51.97 -0.69 -25.69
C LEU A 276 52.96 0.44 -25.38
N LYS A 277 52.93 0.91 -24.12
CA LYS A 277 54.11 0.88 -23.31
C LYS A 277 54.62 -0.52 -23.58
N GLN A 278 55.44 -0.64 -24.62
CA GLN A 278 56.73 -1.24 -24.44
C GLN A 278 57.22 -0.70 -23.08
N ARG A 279 56.77 -1.36 -22.00
CA ARG A 279 57.75 -2.02 -21.18
C ARG A 279 58.63 -2.69 -22.23
N ARG A 280 59.70 -1.99 -22.63
CA ARG A 280 61.01 -2.59 -22.63
C ARG A 280 60.91 -3.56 -21.48
N LEU A 281 60.75 -4.84 -21.82
CA LEU A 281 61.34 -5.85 -20.99
C LEU A 281 62.74 -5.29 -20.81
N LYS A 282 62.98 -4.61 -19.68
CA LYS A 282 64.31 -4.60 -19.12
C LYS A 282 64.56 -6.10 -19.09
N SER A 283 65.40 -6.55 -20.02
CA SER A 283 66.17 -7.75 -19.81
C SER A 283 66.61 -7.64 -18.38
N VAL A 284 65.97 -8.43 -17.51
CA VAL A 284 66.56 -8.72 -16.23
C VAL A 284 67.83 -9.41 -16.65
N GLU A 285 68.93 -8.66 -16.66
CA GLU A 285 70.24 -9.28 -16.54
C GLU A 285 70.09 -10.25 -15.39
N LYS A 286 70.21 -11.54 -15.72
CA LYS A 286 70.47 -12.59 -14.75
C LYS A 286 71.84 -12.26 -14.14
N ASN A 287 71.86 -11.29 -13.22
CA ASN A 287 72.95 -11.20 -12.26
C ASN A 287 72.63 -12.24 -11.20
N GLY A 288 73.50 -13.25 -11.21
CA GLY A 288 73.47 -14.38 -10.31
C GLY A 288 73.48 -13.95 -8.85
N GLY A 289 72.70 -14.69 -8.08
CA GLY A 289 72.46 -14.50 -6.66
C GLY A 289 71.22 -15.30 -6.33
N ALA A 290 71.35 -16.63 -6.32
CA ALA A 290 70.34 -17.47 -5.72
C ALA A 290 70.30 -17.12 -4.23
N GLU A 291 69.46 -16.16 -3.85
CA GLU A 291 69.04 -16.04 -2.47
C GLU A 291 68.32 -17.34 -2.13
N ASN A 292 69.01 -18.20 -1.37
CA ASN A 292 68.41 -19.34 -0.68
C ASN A 292 67.37 -18.78 0.28
N THR A 293 66.17 -18.52 -0.21
CA THR A 293 65.01 -18.34 0.65
C THR A 293 64.82 -19.67 1.36
N SER A 294 65.20 -19.73 2.63
CA SER A 294 64.97 -20.89 3.48
C SER A 294 63.48 -21.18 3.47
N PHE A 295 63.08 -22.28 2.84
CA PHE A 295 61.70 -22.76 2.89
C PHE A 295 61.37 -23.09 4.34
N VAL A 296 60.64 -22.18 5.00
CA VAL A 296 60.09 -22.47 6.32
C VAL A 296 58.94 -23.44 6.13
N VAL A 297 59.11 -24.66 6.66
CA VAL A 297 58.03 -25.65 6.72
C VAL A 297 57.00 -25.11 7.71
N ALA A 298 55.91 -24.53 7.19
CA ALA A 298 54.81 -24.11 8.02
C ALA A 298 54.10 -25.35 8.60
N SER A 299 54.02 -25.44 9.93
CA SER A 299 53.29 -26.50 10.61
C SER A 299 51.79 -26.36 10.30
N PRO A 300 51.15 -27.34 9.64
CA PRO A 300 49.75 -27.20 9.25
C PRO A 300 48.83 -27.36 10.47
N ALA A 301 48.03 -26.32 10.75
CA ALA A 301 47.05 -26.34 11.83
C ALA A 301 45.68 -26.78 11.29
N PHE A 302 45.17 -27.94 11.71
CA PHE A 302 43.89 -28.51 11.25
C PHE A 302 42.75 -28.42 12.28
N GLY A 303 42.90 -27.56 13.29
CA GLY A 303 41.90 -27.38 14.36
C GLY A 303 40.65 -26.57 13.95
N THR A 304 39.70 -26.44 14.88
CA THR A 304 38.48 -25.63 14.73
C THR A 304 38.76 -24.15 14.45
N LEU A 305 39.82 -23.59 15.03
CA LEU A 305 40.24 -22.21 14.77
C LEU A 305 40.69 -22.02 13.30
N ALA A 306 41.36 -23.01 12.72
CA ALA A 306 41.78 -22.98 11.31
C ALA A 306 40.58 -23.10 10.36
N LEU A 307 39.56 -23.89 10.74
CA LEU A 307 38.28 -23.98 10.04
C LEU A 307 37.56 -22.61 9.99
N LEU A 308 37.46 -21.91 11.13
CA LEU A 308 36.86 -20.58 11.21
C LEU A 308 37.66 -19.54 10.41
N ARG A 309 39.00 -19.56 10.52
CA ARG A 309 39.89 -18.70 9.71
C ARG A 309 39.72 -18.95 8.21
N SER A 310 39.46 -20.19 7.79
CA SER A 310 39.20 -20.51 6.39
C SER A 310 37.89 -19.87 5.89
N ALA A 311 36.81 -19.96 6.65
CA ALA A 311 35.56 -19.27 6.33
C ALA A 311 35.76 -17.74 6.23
N GLY A 312 36.51 -17.15 7.16
CA GLY A 312 36.90 -15.73 7.11
C GLY A 312 37.77 -15.36 5.90
N SER A 313 38.63 -16.27 5.44
CA SER A 313 39.45 -16.08 4.24
C SER A 313 38.61 -16.06 2.96
N PHE A 314 37.66 -16.99 2.83
CA PHE A 314 36.67 -16.95 1.74
C PHE A 314 35.87 -15.65 1.77
N MET A 315 35.37 -15.28 2.95
CA MET A 315 34.64 -14.03 3.13
C MET A 315 35.45 -12.80 2.72
N LYS A 316 36.70 -12.69 3.16
CA LYS A 316 37.59 -11.57 2.79
C LYS A 316 37.79 -11.47 1.28
N LYS A 317 37.99 -12.61 0.59
CA LYS A 317 38.16 -12.64 -0.88
C LYS A 317 36.88 -12.21 -1.59
N ASP A 318 35.74 -12.72 -1.14
CA ASP A 318 34.44 -12.37 -1.69
C ASP A 318 34.11 -10.90 -1.49
N LEU A 319 34.28 -10.35 -0.29
CA LEU A 319 34.08 -8.94 -0.03
C LEU A 319 35.02 -8.06 -0.86
N THR A 320 36.30 -8.45 -0.97
CA THR A 320 37.24 -7.70 -1.83
C THR A 320 36.77 -7.68 -3.29
N TYR A 321 36.21 -8.79 -3.77
CA TYR A 321 35.64 -8.89 -5.11
C TYR A 321 34.37 -8.03 -5.25
N LEU A 322 33.42 -8.15 -4.31
CA LEU A 322 32.15 -7.42 -4.34
C LEU A 322 32.34 -5.91 -4.23
N PHE A 323 33.16 -5.45 -3.28
CA PHE A 323 33.39 -4.02 -3.05
C PHE A 323 34.26 -3.36 -4.13
N LYS A 324 35.00 -4.15 -4.92
CA LYS A 324 35.65 -3.67 -6.14
C LYS A 324 34.78 -3.84 -7.39
N SER A 325 33.64 -4.54 -7.27
CA SER A 325 32.74 -4.79 -8.39
C SER A 325 31.96 -3.52 -8.71
N ILE A 326 31.92 -3.18 -9.99
CA ILE A 326 31.12 -2.07 -10.47
C ILE A 326 29.61 -2.34 -10.32
N THR A 327 29.22 -3.61 -10.24
CA THR A 327 27.83 -4.00 -10.00
C THR A 327 27.36 -3.52 -8.63
N LEU A 328 28.23 -3.52 -7.61
CA LEU A 328 27.88 -2.99 -6.30
C LEU A 328 27.54 -1.50 -6.38
N VAL A 329 28.37 -0.72 -7.08
CA VAL A 329 28.16 0.73 -7.26
C VAL A 329 26.85 0.99 -8.01
N ALA A 330 26.61 0.28 -9.12
CA ALA A 330 25.39 0.45 -9.90
C ALA A 330 24.12 0.11 -9.09
N VAL A 331 24.13 -1.00 -8.35
CA VAL A 331 23.01 -1.39 -7.47
C VAL A 331 22.82 -0.39 -6.35
N SER A 332 23.90 0.10 -5.73
CA SER A 332 23.84 1.10 -4.65
C SER A 332 23.22 2.41 -5.13
N VAL A 333 23.63 2.91 -6.30
CA VAL A 333 23.10 4.15 -6.89
C VAL A 333 21.63 4.00 -7.22
N LEU A 334 21.21 2.88 -7.84
CA LEU A 334 19.80 2.65 -8.12
C LEU A 334 18.97 2.52 -6.85
N LEU A 335 19.48 1.81 -5.86
CA LEU A 335 18.77 1.60 -4.61
C LEU A 335 18.58 2.93 -3.87
N LEU A 336 19.64 3.75 -3.77
CA LEU A 336 19.58 5.10 -3.22
C LEU A 336 18.63 5.99 -4.01
N PHE A 337 18.69 5.95 -5.34
CA PHE A 337 17.81 6.76 -6.18
C PHE A 337 16.34 6.40 -5.95
N TYR A 338 16.00 5.12 -6.06
CA TYR A 338 14.63 4.64 -5.92
C TYR A 338 14.07 4.92 -4.52
N VAL A 339 14.77 4.48 -3.47
CA VAL A 339 14.31 4.71 -2.08
C VAL A 339 14.33 6.19 -1.73
N GLY A 340 15.27 6.97 -2.27
CA GLY A 340 15.31 8.43 -2.07
C GLY A 340 14.14 9.16 -2.71
N MET A 341 13.70 8.74 -3.90
CA MET A 341 12.49 9.27 -4.54
C MET A 341 11.24 8.97 -3.70
N GLU A 342 11.11 7.76 -3.15
CA GLU A 342 9.99 7.38 -2.29
C GLU A 342 10.02 8.15 -0.95
N ILE A 343 11.20 8.33 -0.33
CA ILE A 343 11.34 9.15 0.88
C ILE A 343 10.92 10.59 0.60
N TYR A 344 11.38 11.17 -0.52
CA TYR A 344 10.99 12.52 -0.92
C TYR A 344 9.47 12.64 -1.14
N ALA A 345 8.87 11.69 -1.89
CA ALA A 345 7.44 11.70 -2.16
C ALA A 345 6.60 11.61 -0.89
N GLU A 346 7.00 10.76 0.07
CA GLU A 346 6.29 10.58 1.33
C GLU A 346 6.45 11.79 2.27
N ILE A 347 7.62 12.42 2.30
CA ILE A 347 7.83 13.67 3.06
C ILE A 347 6.95 14.79 2.51
N GLU A 348 6.94 15.00 1.18
CA GLU A 348 6.26 16.14 0.58
C GLU A 348 4.73 16.03 0.65
N GLY A 349 4.14 14.82 0.75
CA GLY A 349 2.68 14.64 0.92
C GLY A 349 1.80 15.10 -0.26
N GLY A 350 2.37 15.80 -1.23
CA GLY A 350 1.69 16.33 -2.42
C GLY A 350 1.07 17.72 -2.20
N ILE A 351 0.10 18.09 -3.05
CA ILE A 351 -0.44 19.47 -3.10
C ILE A 351 -1.52 19.72 -2.02
N ARG A 352 -2.15 18.66 -1.48
CA ARG A 352 -3.25 18.78 -0.51
C ARG A 352 -2.79 18.54 0.93
N LEU A 353 -1.96 17.54 1.16
CA LEU A 353 -1.50 17.18 2.49
C LEU A 353 -0.31 18.06 2.87
N PRO A 354 -0.13 18.37 4.16
CA PRO A 354 1.02 19.12 4.59
C PRO A 354 2.25 18.21 4.48
N GLN A 355 3.42 18.83 4.40
CA GLN A 355 4.66 18.10 4.50
C GLN A 355 4.72 17.32 5.83
N LYS A 356 5.15 16.06 5.80
CA LYS A 356 5.42 15.27 7.02
C LYS A 356 6.79 15.62 7.58
N TYR A 357 6.95 15.57 8.90
CA TYR A 357 8.28 15.63 9.48
C TYR A 357 9.10 14.41 9.05
N ALA A 358 10.36 14.64 8.69
CA ALA A 358 11.31 13.57 8.36
C ALA A 358 11.77 12.85 9.64
N GLY A 359 10.84 12.21 10.36
CA GLY A 359 11.11 11.44 11.57
C GLY A 359 11.69 10.06 11.28
N SER A 360 12.42 9.48 12.23
CA SER A 360 13.04 8.16 12.06
C SER A 360 12.01 7.06 11.75
N GLY A 361 10.82 7.14 12.36
CA GLY A 361 9.71 6.23 12.07
C GLY A 361 9.24 6.28 10.60
N LEU A 362 9.11 7.49 10.04
CA LEU A 362 8.77 7.69 8.62
C LEU A 362 9.86 7.13 7.71
N MET A 363 11.12 7.48 7.97
CA MET A 363 12.26 7.04 7.15
C MET A 363 12.33 5.52 7.09
N VAL A 364 12.19 4.85 8.24
CA VAL A 364 12.26 3.39 8.33
C VAL A 364 11.06 2.72 7.68
N SER A 365 9.87 3.29 7.80
CA SER A 365 8.66 2.75 7.17
C SER A 365 8.82 2.73 5.64
N VAL A 366 9.23 3.85 5.05
CA VAL A 366 9.48 3.96 3.60
C VAL A 366 10.61 3.04 3.14
N ILE A 367 11.72 2.97 3.89
CA ILE A 367 12.81 2.04 3.59
C ILE A 367 12.32 0.59 3.63
N SER A 368 11.52 0.21 4.63
CA SER A 368 11.05 -1.17 4.79
C SER A 368 10.06 -1.59 3.71
N GLU A 369 9.20 -0.67 3.27
CA GLU A 369 8.24 -0.90 2.18
C GLU A 369 8.94 -1.16 0.85
N ASN A 370 10.06 -0.47 0.59
CA ASN A 370 10.72 -0.47 -0.72
C ASN A 370 11.96 -1.37 -0.82
N PHE A 371 12.68 -1.60 0.28
CA PHE A 371 13.97 -2.31 0.25
C PHE A 371 13.83 -3.83 0.14
N HIS A 372 12.91 -4.46 0.88
CA HIS A 372 12.94 -5.91 1.07
C HIS A 372 12.81 -6.70 -0.25
N PHE A 373 11.85 -6.34 -1.11
CA PHE A 373 11.65 -7.02 -2.39
C PHE A 373 12.86 -6.86 -3.33
N LEU A 374 13.40 -5.64 -3.44
CA LEU A 374 14.63 -5.38 -4.20
C LEU A 374 15.82 -6.15 -3.61
N GLY A 375 15.91 -6.21 -2.28
CA GLY A 375 16.91 -6.96 -1.54
C GLY A 375 16.92 -8.44 -1.92
N LEU A 376 15.76 -9.08 -2.10
CA LEU A 376 15.69 -10.48 -2.52
C LEU A 376 16.27 -10.70 -3.93
N LEU A 377 15.98 -9.80 -4.87
CA LEU A 377 16.53 -9.85 -6.23
C LEU A 377 18.05 -9.63 -6.23
N ILE A 378 18.51 -8.64 -5.46
CA ILE A 378 19.93 -8.32 -5.25
C ILE A 378 20.65 -9.55 -4.68
N VAL A 379 20.11 -10.17 -3.64
CA VAL A 379 20.68 -11.37 -3.00
C VAL A 379 20.74 -12.54 -3.97
N ALA A 380 19.66 -12.84 -4.70
CA ALA A 380 19.66 -13.94 -5.66
C ALA A 380 20.74 -13.76 -6.73
N TYR A 381 20.93 -12.54 -7.23
CA TYR A 381 22.00 -12.21 -8.17
C TYR A 381 23.39 -12.40 -7.55
N PHE A 382 23.69 -11.76 -6.41
CA PHE A 382 25.02 -11.80 -5.81
C PHE A 382 25.38 -13.19 -5.29
N VAL A 383 24.42 -13.95 -4.74
CA VAL A 383 24.63 -15.34 -4.34
C VAL A 383 25.01 -16.20 -5.55
N ASN A 384 24.28 -16.08 -6.67
CA ASN A 384 24.60 -16.82 -7.89
C ASN A 384 25.96 -16.41 -8.46
N ASP A 385 26.26 -15.12 -8.49
CA ASP A 385 27.53 -14.62 -9.01
C ASP A 385 28.74 -15.11 -8.19
N LEU A 386 28.67 -14.96 -6.86
CA LEU A 386 29.73 -15.43 -5.95
C LEU A 386 29.94 -16.94 -6.02
N PHE A 387 28.86 -17.73 -5.98
CA PHE A 387 28.96 -19.18 -5.94
C PHE A 387 29.62 -19.75 -7.20
N TRP A 388 29.26 -19.22 -8.38
CA TRP A 388 29.72 -19.72 -9.68
C TRP A 388 31.05 -19.08 -10.14
N ARG A 389 31.55 -18.04 -9.45
CA ARG A 389 32.76 -17.29 -9.83
C ARG A 389 33.97 -18.17 -10.11
N SER A 390 34.28 -19.11 -9.22
CA SER A 390 35.48 -19.96 -9.38
C SER A 390 35.37 -20.92 -10.56
N ARG A 391 34.17 -21.36 -10.93
CA ARG A 391 33.94 -22.18 -12.13
C ARG A 391 34.13 -21.38 -13.41
N ILE A 392 33.60 -20.14 -13.45
CA ILE A 392 33.72 -19.25 -14.61
C ILE A 392 35.17 -18.85 -14.87
N SER A 393 35.96 -18.66 -13.80
CA SER A 393 37.38 -18.31 -13.88
C SER A 393 38.31 -19.52 -14.04
N GLY A 394 37.79 -20.75 -14.10
CA GLY A 394 38.59 -21.97 -14.19
C GLY A 394 39.38 -22.31 -12.92
N PHE A 395 39.09 -21.66 -11.79
CA PHE A 395 39.79 -21.85 -10.50
C PHE A 395 39.10 -22.87 -9.58
N TYR A 396 37.96 -23.42 -9.99
CA TYR A 396 37.12 -24.29 -9.15
C TYR A 396 37.85 -25.52 -8.60
N ASP A 397 38.63 -26.22 -9.43
CA ASP A 397 39.32 -27.45 -9.01
C ASP A 397 40.46 -27.18 -8.02
N ILE A 398 41.14 -26.04 -8.18
CA ILE A 398 42.19 -25.56 -7.25
C ILE A 398 41.56 -25.14 -5.91
N GLU A 399 40.43 -24.44 -5.96
CA GLU A 399 39.72 -24.02 -4.76
C GLU A 399 39.19 -25.24 -3.97
N ASN A 400 38.64 -26.23 -4.68
CA ASN A 400 37.99 -27.39 -4.09
C ASN A 400 38.97 -28.48 -3.61
N SER A 401 40.25 -28.41 -3.99
CA SER A 401 41.31 -29.30 -3.48
C SER A 401 41.89 -28.85 -2.14
N THR A 402 41.51 -27.67 -1.63
CA THR A 402 41.95 -27.18 -0.32
C THR A 402 41.29 -27.93 0.85
N PHE A 403 42.04 -28.19 1.94
CA PHE A 403 41.56 -29.00 3.07
C PHE A 403 40.24 -28.49 3.69
N PHE A 404 40.07 -27.17 3.77
CA PHE A 404 38.88 -26.54 4.32
C PHE A 404 37.87 -26.07 3.26
N ALA A 405 37.90 -26.60 2.03
CA ALA A 405 36.95 -26.23 0.97
C ALA A 405 35.47 -26.33 1.39
N ARG A 406 35.14 -27.20 2.37
CA ARG A 406 33.80 -27.32 2.95
C ARG A 406 33.25 -26.04 3.60
N THR A 407 34.11 -25.11 4.03
CA THR A 407 33.67 -23.83 4.64
C THR A 407 33.34 -22.77 3.61
N LYS A 408 33.53 -23.04 2.32
CA LYS A 408 33.21 -22.12 1.22
C LYS A 408 31.78 -21.59 1.31
N LEU A 409 30.80 -22.47 1.55
CA LEU A 409 29.39 -22.06 1.66
C LEU A 409 29.15 -21.08 2.81
N ALA A 410 29.83 -21.29 3.94
CA ALA A 410 29.74 -20.40 5.09
C ALA A 410 30.43 -19.05 4.83
N GLY A 411 31.58 -19.06 4.15
CA GLY A 411 32.25 -17.83 3.70
C GLY A 411 31.37 -17.00 2.75
N HIS A 412 30.69 -17.64 1.80
CA HIS A 412 29.73 -16.97 0.91
C HIS A 412 28.54 -16.40 1.69
N TRP A 413 27.97 -17.16 2.62
CA TRP A 413 26.84 -16.69 3.43
C TRP A 413 27.20 -15.49 4.30
N LEU A 414 28.37 -15.51 4.95
CA LEU A 414 28.89 -14.35 5.71
C LEU A 414 29.15 -13.14 4.81
N SER A 415 29.63 -13.36 3.59
CA SER A 415 29.85 -12.30 2.59
C SER A 415 28.54 -11.64 2.16
N CYS A 416 27.55 -12.44 1.80
CA CYS A 416 26.21 -11.96 1.45
C CYS A 416 25.53 -11.27 2.64
N SER A 417 25.72 -11.78 3.86
CA SER A 417 25.19 -11.15 5.08
C SER A 417 25.80 -9.77 5.31
N THR A 418 27.12 -9.65 5.14
CA THR A 418 27.83 -8.36 5.25
C THR A 418 27.40 -7.38 4.16
N LEU A 419 27.20 -7.88 2.94
CA LEU A 419 26.69 -7.08 1.82
C LEU A 419 25.28 -6.54 2.09
N LEU A 420 24.40 -7.37 2.66
CA LEU A 420 23.04 -6.97 3.03
C LEU A 420 23.02 -5.94 4.16
N LEU A 421 23.88 -6.13 5.17
CA LEU A 421 24.08 -5.14 6.23
C LEU A 421 24.58 -3.81 5.64
N PHE A 422 25.52 -3.85 4.68
CA PHE A 422 26.00 -2.66 3.98
C PHE A 422 24.86 -1.91 3.27
N PHE A 423 24.01 -2.58 2.50
CA PHE A 423 22.87 -1.92 1.85
C PHE A 423 21.88 -1.34 2.85
N SER A 424 21.65 -2.02 3.97
CA SER A 424 20.77 -1.54 5.02
C SER A 424 21.34 -0.26 5.64
N VAL A 425 22.62 -0.26 6.04
CA VAL A 425 23.32 0.92 6.57
C VAL A 425 23.34 2.06 5.56
N LEU A 426 23.55 1.76 4.28
CA LEU A 426 23.52 2.76 3.21
C LEU A 426 22.17 3.49 3.14
N LEU A 427 21.07 2.74 3.22
CA LEU A 427 19.71 3.32 3.25
C LEU A 427 19.42 4.05 4.56
N LEU A 428 19.94 3.59 5.70
CA LEU A 428 19.81 4.32 6.96
C LEU A 428 20.54 5.67 6.91
N LEU A 429 21.75 5.70 6.36
CA LEU A 429 22.49 6.94 6.15
C LEU A 429 21.72 7.88 5.23
N GLN A 430 21.08 7.36 4.18
CA GLN A 430 20.20 8.16 3.34
C GLN A 430 19.03 8.75 4.14
N GLY A 431 18.33 7.94 4.93
CA GLY A 431 17.26 8.42 5.81
C GLY A 431 17.74 9.54 6.74
N LEU A 432 18.91 9.37 7.38
CA LEU A 432 19.53 10.39 8.23
C LEU A 432 19.89 11.68 7.46
N ILE A 433 20.35 11.56 6.22
CA ILE A 433 20.61 12.73 5.35
C ILE A 433 19.30 13.48 5.10
N PHE A 434 18.20 12.78 4.83
CA PHE A 434 16.87 13.40 4.68
C PHE A 434 16.39 14.05 5.99
N GLN A 435 16.54 13.39 7.13
CA GLN A 435 16.22 13.98 8.45
C GLN A 435 16.98 15.29 8.65
N TYR A 436 18.29 15.29 8.37
CA TYR A 436 19.16 16.46 8.47
C TYR A 436 18.78 17.56 7.47
N SER A 437 18.55 17.22 6.19
CA SER A 437 18.24 18.20 5.15
C SER A 437 16.90 18.90 5.37
N TYR A 438 15.94 18.20 5.97
CA TYR A 438 14.63 18.73 6.32
C TYR A 438 14.55 19.30 7.76
N GLY A 439 15.68 19.39 8.47
CA GLY A 439 15.78 20.08 9.77
C GLY A 439 15.16 19.34 10.96
N TYR A 440 14.93 18.03 10.86
CA TYR A 440 14.40 17.20 11.94
C TYR A 440 15.52 16.37 12.60
N PHE A 441 16.08 16.86 13.70
CA PHE A 441 17.30 16.29 14.30
C PHE A 441 17.08 15.17 15.32
N HIS A 442 15.83 14.78 15.58
CA HIS A 442 15.56 13.68 16.50
C HIS A 442 15.80 12.33 15.80
N ILE A 443 16.68 11.52 16.39
CA ILE A 443 17.05 10.19 15.92
C ILE A 443 16.53 9.15 16.91
N ASP A 444 15.59 8.33 16.48
CA ASP A 444 15.10 7.18 17.24
C ASP A 444 15.87 5.91 16.83
N GLY A 445 16.73 5.43 17.72
CA GLY A 445 17.50 4.20 17.50
C GLY A 445 16.62 2.96 17.40
N GLN A 446 15.53 2.88 18.16
CA GLN A 446 14.62 1.73 18.14
C GLN A 446 13.95 1.61 16.77
N ALA A 447 13.48 2.71 16.19
CA ALA A 447 12.97 2.73 14.83
C ALA A 447 13.99 2.13 13.84
N TYR A 448 15.24 2.59 13.87
CA TYR A 448 16.26 2.11 12.92
C TYR A 448 16.63 0.64 13.08
N THR A 449 16.52 0.06 14.27
CA THR A 449 16.72 -1.39 14.45
C THR A 449 15.71 -2.23 13.65
N GLY A 450 14.51 -1.70 13.39
CA GLY A 450 13.47 -2.38 12.64
C GLY A 450 13.85 -2.68 11.19
N VAL A 451 14.70 -1.86 10.55
CA VAL A 451 15.18 -2.17 9.18
C VAL A 451 15.94 -3.49 9.16
N PHE A 452 16.78 -3.72 10.17
CA PHE A 452 17.55 -4.96 10.29
C PHE A 452 16.65 -6.15 10.60
N VAL A 453 15.75 -6.00 11.57
CA VAL A 453 14.86 -7.08 12.01
C VAL A 453 13.88 -7.45 10.89
N PHE A 454 13.11 -6.50 10.38
CA PHE A 454 12.02 -6.78 9.45
C PHE A 454 12.46 -6.98 8.01
N ASN A 455 13.65 -6.53 7.60
CA ASN A 455 14.11 -6.65 6.21
C ASN A 455 15.40 -7.45 6.09
N THR A 456 16.48 -7.01 6.75
CA THR A 456 17.82 -7.56 6.53
C THR A 456 17.96 -9.01 6.99
N PHE A 457 17.43 -9.36 8.17
CA PHE A 457 17.50 -10.74 8.68
C PHE A 457 16.73 -11.75 7.82
N PRO A 458 15.48 -11.47 7.36
CA PRO A 458 14.82 -12.30 6.35
C PRO A 458 15.64 -12.48 5.07
N LEU A 459 16.30 -11.43 4.58
CA LEU A 459 17.17 -11.50 3.41
C LEU A 459 18.40 -12.39 3.65
N ILE A 460 18.98 -12.34 4.85
CA ILE A 460 20.09 -13.22 5.25
C ILE A 460 19.65 -14.69 5.28
N LEU A 461 18.45 -14.98 5.79
CA LEU A 461 17.88 -16.33 5.73
C LEU A 461 17.69 -16.79 4.29
N PHE A 462 17.17 -15.91 3.42
CA PHE A 462 17.02 -16.20 2.00
C PHE A 462 18.36 -16.44 1.30
N ALA A 463 19.41 -15.68 1.64
CA ALA A 463 20.76 -15.92 1.12
C ALA A 463 21.26 -17.34 1.44
N GLY A 464 20.96 -17.84 2.66
CA GLY A 464 21.25 -19.21 3.06
C GLY A 464 20.53 -20.25 2.19
N ALA A 465 19.22 -20.06 1.96
CA ALA A 465 18.44 -20.92 1.08
C ALA A 465 18.93 -20.90 -0.37
N ALA A 466 19.20 -19.71 -0.91
CA ALA A 466 19.70 -19.53 -2.28
C ALA A 466 21.08 -20.19 -2.48
N LEU A 467 21.96 -20.19 -1.47
CA LEU A 467 23.23 -20.91 -1.52
C LEU A 467 23.03 -22.42 -1.58
N LEU A 468 22.07 -22.97 -0.84
CA LEU A 468 21.74 -24.41 -0.92
C LEU A 468 21.21 -24.80 -2.31
N ILE A 469 20.40 -23.93 -2.94
CA ILE A 469 19.92 -24.12 -4.32
C ILE A 469 21.11 -24.15 -5.29
N ASN A 470 22.03 -23.18 -5.18
CA ASN A 470 23.21 -23.10 -6.04
C ASN A 470 24.19 -24.26 -5.81
N ASP A 471 24.29 -24.79 -4.59
CA ASP A 471 25.12 -25.97 -4.28
C ASP A 471 24.59 -27.26 -4.91
N ARG A 472 23.27 -27.40 -5.05
CA ARG A 472 22.64 -28.63 -5.55
C ARG A 472 22.40 -28.64 -7.06
N ILE A 473 22.09 -27.49 -7.65
CA ILE A 473 21.78 -27.40 -9.07
C ILE A 473 23.09 -27.24 -9.86
N ARG A 474 23.33 -28.14 -10.83
CA ARG A 474 24.58 -28.17 -11.60
C ARG A 474 24.72 -27.07 -12.66
N ASN A 475 23.63 -26.38 -13.00
CA ASN A 475 23.62 -25.33 -14.01
C ASN A 475 23.36 -23.96 -13.37
N ARG A 476 24.26 -23.00 -13.61
CA ARG A 476 24.18 -21.62 -13.08
C ARG A 476 22.84 -20.95 -13.36
N TYR A 477 22.37 -21.00 -14.60
CA TYR A 477 21.17 -20.31 -15.02
C TYR A 477 19.92 -20.98 -14.47
N LEU A 478 19.92 -22.32 -14.37
CA LEU A 478 18.84 -23.05 -13.71
C LEU A 478 18.79 -22.74 -12.21
N ALA A 479 19.95 -22.65 -11.54
CA ALA A 479 20.01 -22.29 -10.13
C ALA A 479 19.49 -20.88 -9.86
N LEU A 480 19.86 -19.91 -10.71
CA LEU A 480 19.33 -18.56 -10.67
C LEU A 480 17.81 -18.56 -10.93
N GLY A 481 17.35 -19.26 -11.96
CA GLY A 481 15.93 -19.36 -12.30
C GLY A 481 15.08 -19.96 -11.17
N VAL A 482 15.56 -21.03 -10.52
CA VAL A 482 14.89 -21.62 -9.35
C VAL A 482 14.91 -20.67 -8.15
N SER A 483 16.00 -19.93 -7.93
CA SER A 483 16.06 -18.92 -6.87
C SER A 483 15.05 -17.79 -7.11
N LEU A 484 14.91 -17.32 -8.36
CA LEU A 484 13.91 -16.32 -8.75
C LEU A 484 12.48 -16.86 -8.63
N LEU A 485 12.24 -18.11 -9.02
CA LEU A 485 10.94 -18.77 -8.84
C LEU A 485 10.60 -18.85 -7.35
N LEU A 486 11.56 -19.20 -6.50
CA LEU A 486 11.36 -19.23 -5.05
C LEU A 486 10.96 -17.84 -4.52
N ILE A 487 11.61 -16.76 -4.97
CA ILE A 487 11.20 -15.38 -4.62
C ILE A 487 9.74 -15.16 -4.98
N LEU A 488 9.32 -15.49 -6.20
CA LEU A 488 7.93 -15.30 -6.66
C LEU A 488 6.91 -16.13 -5.86
N LEU A 489 7.30 -17.31 -5.38
CA LEU A 489 6.43 -18.18 -4.58
C LEU A 489 6.33 -17.74 -3.11
N ILE A 490 7.41 -17.18 -2.54
CA ILE A 490 7.47 -16.77 -1.13
C ILE A 490 7.09 -15.31 -0.90
N THR A 491 7.10 -14.47 -1.95
CA THR A 491 6.72 -13.05 -1.88
C THR A 491 5.42 -12.74 -2.61
N GLY A 492 4.88 -11.54 -2.34
CA GLY A 492 3.70 -11.00 -3.02
C GLY A 492 2.37 -11.72 -2.72
N PRO A 493 1.31 -11.39 -3.50
CA PRO A 493 -0.03 -11.95 -3.31
C PRO A 493 -0.10 -13.46 -3.54
N VAL A 494 0.78 -14.01 -4.39
CA VAL A 494 0.86 -15.45 -4.69
C VAL A 494 1.23 -16.24 -3.45
N SER A 495 2.21 -15.76 -2.69
CA SER A 495 2.62 -16.35 -1.41
C SER A 495 1.46 -16.44 -0.42
N GLN A 496 0.54 -15.46 -0.40
CA GLN A 496 -0.59 -15.45 0.55
C GLN A 496 -1.59 -16.58 0.25
N LYS A 497 -1.69 -16.97 -1.02
CA LYS A 497 -2.57 -18.07 -1.46
C LYS A 497 -1.91 -19.44 -1.27
N LEU A 498 -0.61 -19.55 -1.56
CA LEU A 498 0.13 -20.82 -1.50
C LEU A 498 0.54 -21.19 -0.07
N ILE A 499 1.09 -20.24 0.68
CA ILE A 499 1.59 -20.42 2.04
C ILE A 499 0.66 -19.67 2.99
N ARG A 500 -0.43 -20.33 3.38
CA ARG A 500 -1.45 -19.72 4.26
C ARG A 500 -0.92 -19.45 5.67
N GLN A 501 -0.03 -20.32 6.16
CA GLN A 501 0.54 -20.25 7.52
C GLN A 501 1.59 -19.13 7.61
N PRO A 502 1.38 -18.08 8.43
CA PRO A 502 2.31 -16.95 8.52
C PRO A 502 3.71 -17.36 9.03
N LEU A 503 3.81 -18.43 9.82
CA LEU A 503 5.06 -18.95 10.37
C LEU A 503 6.05 -19.38 9.27
N LEU A 504 5.56 -20.00 8.20
CA LEU A 504 6.38 -20.52 7.10
C LEU A 504 6.90 -19.41 6.17
N ARG A 505 6.47 -18.17 6.38
CA ARG A 505 6.79 -17.01 5.55
C ARG A 505 7.95 -16.22 6.17
N PHE A 506 8.92 -16.92 6.74
CA PHE A 506 10.07 -16.33 7.44
C PHE A 506 11.10 -15.68 6.50
N PHE A 507 10.98 -15.86 5.18
CA PHE A 507 11.72 -15.07 4.18
C PHE A 507 11.07 -13.73 3.85
N ALA A 508 9.78 -13.57 4.15
CA ALA A 508 9.06 -12.34 3.87
C ALA A 508 9.41 -11.28 4.92
N GLY A 509 9.64 -10.05 4.46
CA GLY A 509 9.73 -8.89 5.31
C GLY A 509 8.37 -8.51 5.90
N HIS A 510 8.34 -7.41 6.66
CA HIS A 510 7.11 -6.89 7.21
C HIS A 510 7.07 -5.36 7.14
N THR A 511 5.96 -4.84 6.65
CA THR A 511 5.70 -3.42 6.45
C THR A 511 4.69 -2.96 7.51
N LEU A 512 5.16 -2.82 8.75
CA LEU A 512 4.39 -2.16 9.80
C LEU A 512 4.85 -0.70 9.89
N PRO A 513 3.91 0.26 10.02
CA PRO A 513 4.28 1.61 10.39
C PRO A 513 4.91 1.60 11.78
N TYR A 514 5.93 2.42 11.96
CA TYR A 514 6.44 2.75 13.30
C TYR A 514 5.60 3.90 13.85
N SER A 515 5.08 3.75 15.07
CA SER A 515 4.30 4.80 15.74
C SER A 515 5.14 5.48 16.82
N ASP A 516 5.05 6.80 16.97
CA ASP A 516 5.76 7.50 18.04
C ASP A 516 5.13 7.21 19.41
N PHE A 517 3.85 6.82 19.46
CA PHE A 517 3.21 6.30 20.68
C PHE A 517 3.74 4.93 21.10
N ASN A 518 3.81 3.97 20.17
CA ASN A 518 3.88 2.54 20.48
C ASN A 518 5.14 1.83 19.92
N GLY A 519 5.98 2.55 19.16
CA GLY A 519 7.05 1.98 18.36
C GLY A 519 6.54 0.85 17.45
N TYR A 520 7.16 -0.32 17.55
CA TYR A 520 6.69 -1.55 16.88
C TYR A 520 5.71 -2.38 17.72
N GLY A 521 5.57 -2.09 19.03
CA GLY A 521 4.82 -2.88 19.99
C GLY A 521 5.14 -4.37 19.97
N VAL A 522 4.12 -5.19 20.26
CA VAL A 522 4.17 -6.67 20.31
C VAL A 522 4.58 -7.34 18.98
N TYR A 523 4.60 -6.60 17.86
CA TYR A 523 5.02 -7.17 16.58
C TYR A 523 6.51 -7.46 16.51
N LEU A 524 7.35 -6.66 17.18
CA LEU A 524 8.80 -6.86 17.17
C LEU A 524 9.15 -8.22 17.79
N SER A 525 8.60 -8.52 18.97
CA SER A 525 8.85 -9.78 19.67
C SER A 525 8.29 -10.98 18.90
N SER A 526 7.07 -10.87 18.36
CA SER A 526 6.47 -11.89 17.50
C SER A 526 7.31 -12.17 16.26
N PHE A 527 7.81 -11.13 15.58
CA PHE A 527 8.63 -11.29 14.39
C PHE A 527 9.98 -11.95 14.69
N LEU A 528 10.60 -11.63 15.84
CA LEU A 528 11.83 -12.28 16.29
C LEU A 528 11.64 -13.79 16.51
N LEU A 529 10.48 -14.23 17.03
CA LEU A 529 10.16 -15.67 17.15
C LEU A 529 10.06 -16.35 15.78
N ARG A 530 9.48 -15.66 14.79
CA ARG A 530 9.42 -16.14 13.39
C ARG A 530 10.80 -16.21 12.74
N LEU A 531 11.66 -15.23 13.00
CA LEU A 531 13.06 -15.25 12.53
C LEU A 531 13.85 -16.38 13.16
N LEU A 532 13.69 -16.60 14.46
CA LEU A 532 14.34 -17.70 15.17
C LEU A 532 13.91 -19.06 14.60
N PHE A 533 12.61 -19.22 14.31
CA PHE A 533 12.10 -20.39 13.59
C PHE A 533 12.78 -20.56 12.22
N GLY A 534 12.81 -19.51 11.41
CA GLY A 534 13.44 -19.53 10.09
C GLY A 534 14.93 -19.85 10.13
N LEU A 535 15.67 -19.26 11.09
CA LEU A 535 17.09 -19.55 11.31
C LEU A 535 17.34 -21.02 11.64
N CYS A 536 16.51 -21.60 12.52
CA CYS A 536 16.61 -23.01 12.86
C CYS A 536 16.31 -23.92 11.66
N VAL A 537 15.30 -23.58 10.84
CA VAL A 537 14.97 -24.31 9.61
C VAL A 537 16.12 -24.27 8.60
N ILE A 538 16.70 -23.10 8.34
CA ILE A 538 17.86 -22.96 7.44
C ILE A 538 19.08 -23.73 7.98
N GLY A 539 19.33 -23.65 9.29
CA GLY A 539 20.39 -24.41 9.95
C GLY A 539 20.22 -25.92 9.76
N LEU A 540 19.00 -26.44 9.97
CA LEU A 540 18.66 -27.84 9.74
C LEU A 540 18.87 -28.27 8.29
N LEU A 541 18.36 -27.49 7.33
CA LEU A 541 18.55 -27.76 5.90
C LEU A 541 20.05 -27.79 5.52
N TRP A 542 20.86 -26.94 6.15
CA TRP A 542 22.29 -26.90 5.90
C TRP A 542 23.03 -28.11 6.48
N LEU A 543 22.68 -28.55 7.70
CA LEU A 543 23.22 -29.78 8.29
C LEU A 543 22.84 -31.01 7.46
N ILE A 544 21.58 -31.12 7.03
CA ILE A 544 21.10 -32.18 6.14
C ILE A 544 21.86 -32.15 4.81
N ASN A 545 22.01 -30.97 4.20
CA ASN A 545 22.77 -30.80 2.96
C ASN A 545 24.21 -31.30 3.10
N SER A 546 24.88 -30.94 4.19
CA SER A 546 26.24 -31.37 4.50
C SER A 546 26.33 -32.89 4.67
N SER A 547 25.43 -33.49 5.46
CA SER A 547 25.41 -34.95 5.67
C SER A 547 25.18 -35.74 4.38
N ILE A 548 24.30 -35.28 3.49
CA ILE A 548 24.08 -35.91 2.17
C ILE A 548 25.33 -35.78 1.28
N LYS A 549 25.97 -34.60 1.26
CA LYS A 549 27.11 -34.32 0.37
C LYS A 549 28.37 -35.09 0.79
N TYR A 550 28.63 -35.17 2.09
CA TYR A 550 29.83 -35.80 2.64
C TYR A 550 29.61 -37.23 3.15
N ARG A 551 28.35 -37.74 3.10
CA ARG A 551 27.95 -39.08 3.57
C ARG A 551 28.45 -39.39 4.98
N LYS A 552 28.40 -38.39 5.88
CA LYS A 552 28.80 -38.52 7.29
C LYS A 552 27.68 -38.02 8.20
N ILE A 553 27.28 -38.88 9.14
CA ILE A 553 26.35 -38.57 10.21
C ILE A 553 27.02 -39.01 11.51
N ASN A 554 27.24 -38.06 12.42
CA ASN A 554 27.88 -38.30 13.71
C ASN A 554 26.95 -37.79 14.83
N MET A 555 27.08 -38.33 16.04
CA MET A 555 26.27 -37.93 17.22
C MET A 555 26.17 -36.41 17.45
N PRO A 556 27.24 -35.60 17.30
CA PRO A 556 27.13 -34.14 17.46
C PRO A 556 26.19 -33.47 16.44
N ILE A 557 26.15 -33.98 15.21
CA ILE A 557 25.26 -33.45 14.15
C ILE A 557 23.81 -33.77 14.51
N ILE A 558 23.55 -34.99 14.97
CA ILE A 558 22.21 -35.41 15.42
C ILE A 558 21.76 -34.55 16.60
N LEU A 559 22.63 -34.35 17.60
CA LEU A 559 22.31 -33.51 18.75
C LEU A 559 22.00 -32.06 18.34
N CYS A 560 22.81 -31.48 17.46
CA CYS A 560 22.54 -30.15 16.90
C CYS A 560 21.19 -30.10 16.16
N CYS A 561 20.86 -31.12 15.36
CA CYS A 561 19.56 -31.20 14.70
C CYS A 561 18.40 -31.27 15.71
N VAL A 562 18.53 -32.04 16.80
CA VAL A 562 17.52 -32.12 17.85
C VAL A 562 17.34 -30.76 18.54
N VAL A 563 18.42 -30.07 18.87
CA VAL A 563 18.36 -28.73 19.50
C VAL A 563 17.70 -27.71 18.57
N LEU A 564 18.07 -27.69 17.28
CA LEU A 564 17.47 -26.78 16.30
C LEU A 564 15.98 -27.11 16.08
N ALA A 565 15.61 -28.38 16.00
CA ALA A 565 14.22 -28.81 15.86
C ALA A 565 13.38 -28.45 17.10
N GLY A 566 13.91 -28.67 18.31
CA GLY A 566 13.25 -28.29 19.56
C GLY A 566 13.06 -26.78 19.68
N THR A 567 14.08 -26.00 19.30
CA THR A 567 14.00 -24.53 19.30
C THR A 567 12.99 -24.02 18.28
N ALA A 568 13.00 -24.58 17.06
CA ALA A 568 12.01 -24.26 16.03
C ALA A 568 10.58 -24.61 16.47
N PHE A 569 10.39 -25.75 17.13
CA PHE A 569 9.08 -26.13 17.66
C PHE A 569 8.59 -25.14 18.73
N PHE A 570 9.46 -24.76 19.68
CA PHE A 570 9.11 -23.80 20.73
C PHE A 570 8.79 -22.41 20.16
N SER A 571 9.67 -21.87 19.31
CA SER A 571 9.48 -20.55 18.71
C SER A 571 8.27 -20.53 17.78
N GLY A 572 8.06 -21.60 17.02
CA GLY A 572 6.89 -21.80 16.17
C GLY A 572 5.60 -21.83 16.97
N LYS A 573 5.54 -22.63 18.05
CA LYS A 573 4.37 -22.73 18.93
C LYS A 573 4.00 -21.37 19.54
N LYS A 574 5.00 -20.64 20.05
CA LYS A 574 4.81 -19.30 20.62
C LYS A 574 4.37 -18.28 19.58
N PHE A 575 4.93 -18.31 18.38
CA PHE A 575 4.51 -17.43 17.29
C PHE A 575 3.05 -17.70 16.86
N THR A 576 2.64 -18.97 16.78
CA THR A 576 1.27 -19.35 16.36
C THR A 576 0.23 -19.27 17.47
N GLU A 577 0.59 -18.73 18.64
CA GLU A 577 -0.34 -18.57 19.75
C GLU A 577 -1.54 -17.70 19.34
N GLY A 578 -2.75 -18.23 19.51
CA GLY A 578 -3.99 -17.55 19.10
C GLY A 578 -4.20 -17.39 17.59
N TYR A 579 -3.45 -18.11 16.74
CA TYR A 579 -3.62 -18.03 15.29
C TYR A 579 -5.00 -18.52 14.84
N LEU A 580 -5.71 -17.68 14.09
CA LEU A 580 -7.01 -17.97 13.50
C LEU A 580 -6.89 -17.94 11.98
N PRO A 581 -6.94 -19.10 11.29
CA PRO A 581 -6.80 -19.14 9.84
C PRO A 581 -8.00 -18.45 9.17
N VAL A 582 -7.72 -17.41 8.38
CA VAL A 582 -8.74 -16.75 7.55
C VAL A 582 -8.97 -17.56 6.29
N ASN A 583 -10.16 -18.14 6.17
CA ASN A 583 -10.60 -18.84 4.98
C ASN A 583 -11.77 -18.09 4.33
N LYS A 584 -11.53 -17.56 3.12
CA LYS A 584 -12.55 -16.84 2.35
C LYS A 584 -13.79 -17.71 2.11
N THR A 585 -13.61 -19.01 1.89
CA THR A 585 -14.74 -19.94 1.67
C THR A 585 -15.60 -20.06 2.92
N ASP A 586 -14.99 -20.18 4.11
CA ASP A 586 -15.74 -20.30 5.37
C ASP A 586 -16.46 -18.98 5.72
N MET A 587 -15.85 -17.84 5.40
CA MET A 587 -16.49 -16.52 5.53
C MET A 587 -17.71 -16.40 4.61
N LEU A 588 -17.58 -16.75 3.33
CA LEU A 588 -18.68 -16.75 2.37
C LEU A 588 -19.78 -17.73 2.79
N GLN A 589 -19.42 -18.94 3.24
CA GLN A 589 -20.39 -19.92 3.72
C GLN A 589 -21.13 -19.42 4.98
N THR A 590 -20.44 -18.75 5.90
CA THR A 590 -21.04 -18.16 7.09
C THR A 590 -22.01 -17.03 6.72
N ALA A 591 -21.62 -16.15 5.78
CA ALA A 591 -22.46 -15.09 5.25
C ALA A 591 -23.71 -15.64 4.54
N ALA A 592 -23.54 -16.67 3.69
CA ALA A 592 -24.65 -17.34 3.00
C ALA A 592 -25.62 -17.98 3.99
N ARG A 593 -25.12 -18.71 5.00
CA ARG A 593 -25.96 -19.31 6.05
C ARG A 593 -26.71 -18.25 6.85
N TYR A 594 -26.03 -17.17 7.21
CA TYR A 594 -26.64 -16.04 7.91
C TYR A 594 -27.83 -15.48 7.09
N GLU A 595 -27.63 -15.23 5.80
CA GLU A 595 -28.69 -14.75 4.93
C GLU A 595 -29.84 -15.76 4.85
N GLN A 596 -29.55 -17.05 4.63
CA GLN A 596 -30.56 -18.11 4.54
C GLN A 596 -31.41 -18.25 5.82
N GLU A 597 -30.78 -18.17 6.99
CA GLU A 597 -31.45 -18.37 8.29
C GLU A 597 -32.22 -17.12 8.75
N TYR A 598 -31.65 -15.94 8.55
CA TYR A 598 -32.09 -14.71 9.22
C TYR A 598 -32.70 -13.65 8.30
N ARG A 599 -32.64 -13.78 6.97
CA ARG A 599 -33.25 -12.79 6.04
C ARG A 599 -34.74 -12.55 6.29
N LYS A 600 -35.45 -13.53 6.85
CA LYS A 600 -36.85 -13.38 7.31
C LYS A 600 -37.07 -12.27 8.36
N TYR A 601 -36.04 -11.85 9.09
CA TYR A 601 -36.11 -10.77 10.07
C TYR A 601 -35.98 -9.37 9.44
N GLN A 602 -35.65 -9.27 8.15
CA GLN A 602 -35.41 -7.99 7.46
C GLN A 602 -36.61 -7.03 7.53
N PHE A 603 -37.83 -7.56 7.51
CA PHE A 603 -39.07 -6.78 7.54
C PHE A 603 -39.86 -6.95 8.84
N VAL A 604 -39.28 -7.60 9.85
CA VAL A 604 -39.94 -7.79 11.15
C VAL A 604 -39.64 -6.57 12.02
N PRO A 605 -40.66 -5.89 12.59
CA PRO A 605 -40.44 -4.80 13.54
C PRO A 605 -39.48 -5.19 14.67
N GLN A 606 -38.49 -4.34 14.94
CA GLN A 606 -37.47 -4.56 15.97
C GLN A 606 -37.52 -3.41 16.99
N PRO A 607 -37.22 -3.67 18.27
CA PRO A 607 -37.13 -2.61 19.25
C PRO A 607 -35.86 -1.81 19.02
N VAL A 608 -35.90 -0.53 19.37
CA VAL A 608 -34.77 0.38 19.17
C VAL A 608 -34.03 0.58 20.49
N ILE A 609 -32.71 0.78 20.41
CA ILE A 609 -31.90 1.08 21.59
C ILE A 609 -32.14 2.55 21.96
N THR A 610 -32.44 2.82 23.24
CA THR A 610 -32.74 4.17 23.75
C THR A 610 -31.76 4.65 24.82
N ASP A 611 -31.24 3.75 25.64
CA ASP A 611 -30.22 4.06 26.65
C ASP A 611 -29.11 3.01 26.59
N VAL A 612 -27.87 3.48 26.71
CA VAL A 612 -26.68 2.65 26.81
C VAL A 612 -25.91 3.05 28.06
N LYS A 613 -25.88 2.14 29.05
CA LYS A 613 -24.99 2.24 30.20
C LYS A 613 -23.88 1.22 30.05
N THR A 614 -22.63 1.65 30.05
CA THR A 614 -21.51 0.74 29.78
C THR A 614 -20.26 1.02 30.62
N ARG A 615 -19.54 -0.06 30.94
CA ARG A 615 -18.22 -0.05 31.55
C ARG A 615 -17.23 -0.71 30.60
N ILE A 616 -16.14 -0.04 30.29
CA ILE A 616 -15.10 -0.51 29.37
C ILE A 616 -13.79 -0.57 30.14
N ALA A 617 -13.25 -1.76 30.35
CA ALA A 617 -11.96 -1.97 31.01
C ALA A 617 -10.90 -2.29 29.95
N LEU A 618 -9.93 -1.40 29.79
CA LEU A 618 -8.83 -1.52 28.83
C LEU A 618 -7.61 -2.20 29.49
N TYR A 619 -7.00 -3.15 28.80
CA TYR A 619 -5.75 -3.81 29.21
C TYR A 619 -4.71 -3.68 28.08
N PRO A 620 -4.09 -2.49 27.92
CA PRO A 620 -3.06 -2.21 26.90
C PRO A 620 -1.97 -3.28 26.83
N ASP A 621 -1.37 -3.63 27.98
CA ASP A 621 -0.26 -4.61 28.09
C ASP A 621 -0.63 -6.04 27.67
N GLN A 622 -1.93 -6.34 27.58
CA GLN A 622 -2.45 -7.65 27.22
C GLN A 622 -3.11 -7.66 25.83
N ASN A 623 -3.11 -6.52 25.14
CA ASN A 623 -3.82 -6.33 23.87
C ASN A 623 -5.30 -6.75 23.96
N ALA A 624 -5.94 -6.42 25.08
CA ALA A 624 -7.27 -6.90 25.43
C ALA A 624 -8.16 -5.81 26.07
N TYR A 625 -9.47 -5.99 25.99
CA TYR A 625 -10.43 -5.19 26.74
C TYR A 625 -11.67 -6.01 27.10
N ALA A 626 -12.37 -5.58 28.14
CA ALA A 626 -13.66 -6.11 28.56
C ALA A 626 -14.72 -5.02 28.53
N VAL A 627 -15.94 -5.39 28.15
CA VAL A 627 -17.11 -4.50 28.10
C VAL A 627 -18.23 -5.12 28.92
N THR A 628 -18.78 -4.36 29.85
CA THR A 628 -20.04 -4.67 30.52
C THR A 628 -21.05 -3.62 30.14
N GLY A 629 -22.09 -4.00 29.42
CA GLY A 629 -23.11 -3.08 28.92
C GLY A 629 -24.53 -3.47 29.33
N GLN A 630 -25.37 -2.45 29.40
CA GLN A 630 -26.81 -2.57 29.58
C GLN A 630 -27.52 -1.66 28.57
N TYR A 631 -28.48 -2.22 27.86
CA TYR A 631 -29.40 -1.48 27.01
C TYR A 631 -30.78 -1.36 27.64
N VAL A 632 -31.45 -0.24 27.34
CA VAL A 632 -32.91 -0.13 27.35
C VAL A 632 -33.39 -0.16 25.90
N LEU A 633 -34.18 -1.19 25.58
CA LEU A 633 -34.77 -1.44 24.27
C LEU A 633 -36.23 -1.03 24.33
N LYS A 634 -36.69 -0.15 23.44
CA LYS A 634 -38.07 0.34 23.41
C LYS A 634 -38.75 -0.01 22.11
N ASN A 635 -39.99 -0.46 22.16
CA ASN A 635 -40.82 -0.56 20.96
C ASN A 635 -41.35 0.84 20.62
N LYS A 636 -40.77 1.48 19.60
CA LYS A 636 -41.26 2.75 19.03
C LYS A 636 -42.14 2.56 17.80
N THR A 637 -42.45 1.32 17.43
CA THR A 637 -43.34 1.02 16.31
C THR A 637 -44.78 0.98 16.78
N ASP A 638 -45.72 1.11 15.85
CA ASP A 638 -47.16 0.98 16.14
C ASP A 638 -47.63 -0.49 16.18
N GLU A 639 -46.71 -1.44 15.99
CA GLU A 639 -46.97 -2.88 15.95
C GLU A 639 -46.39 -3.59 17.18
N SER A 640 -47.05 -4.67 17.62
CA SER A 640 -46.54 -5.54 18.69
C SER A 640 -45.36 -6.38 18.21
N ILE A 641 -44.24 -6.37 18.95
CA ILE A 641 -43.03 -7.11 18.60
C ILE A 641 -43.06 -8.49 19.25
N HIS A 642 -43.11 -9.54 18.45
CA HIS A 642 -43.08 -10.94 18.91
C HIS A 642 -41.72 -11.61 18.75
N LYS A 643 -40.84 -11.08 17.89
CA LYS A 643 -39.57 -11.70 17.53
C LYS A 643 -38.45 -10.67 17.47
N ILE A 644 -37.35 -10.96 18.15
CA ILE A 644 -36.16 -10.10 18.19
C ILE A 644 -34.96 -10.88 17.66
N LEU A 645 -34.18 -10.26 16.77
CA LEU A 645 -32.89 -10.83 16.36
C LEU A 645 -31.75 -10.07 17.05
N LEU A 646 -30.90 -10.80 17.76
CA LEU A 646 -29.71 -10.25 18.43
C LEU A 646 -28.45 -10.72 17.71
N ASN A 647 -27.52 -9.79 17.47
CA ASN A 647 -26.26 -10.05 16.80
C ASN A 647 -25.09 -9.54 17.64
N PHE A 648 -24.17 -10.43 18.00
CA PHE A 648 -22.90 -10.14 18.63
C PHE A 648 -21.78 -10.21 17.59
N HIS A 649 -20.81 -9.31 17.70
CA HIS A 649 -19.70 -9.23 16.75
C HIS A 649 -18.83 -10.51 16.82
N PRO A 650 -18.41 -11.10 15.68
CA PRO A 650 -17.67 -12.36 15.66
C PRO A 650 -16.30 -12.31 16.36
N ASP A 651 -15.65 -11.13 16.36
CA ASP A 651 -14.36 -10.93 17.04
C ASP A 651 -14.46 -10.81 18.57
N LEU A 652 -15.68 -10.73 19.13
CA LEU A 652 -15.89 -10.69 20.58
C LEU A 652 -16.28 -12.06 21.12
N LYS A 653 -15.77 -12.37 22.32
CA LYS A 653 -16.25 -13.48 23.14
C LYS A 653 -17.40 -12.96 24.01
N VAL A 654 -18.54 -13.63 23.93
CA VAL A 654 -19.68 -13.38 24.83
C VAL A 654 -19.45 -14.19 26.10
N GLU A 655 -19.16 -13.52 27.22
CA GLU A 655 -19.01 -14.19 28.52
C GLU A 655 -20.38 -14.40 29.17
N LYS A 656 -21.25 -13.39 29.05
CA LYS A 656 -22.61 -13.43 29.56
C LYS A 656 -23.50 -12.51 28.74
N ALA A 657 -24.72 -12.94 28.43
CA ALA A 657 -25.74 -12.08 27.88
C ALA A 657 -27.12 -12.50 28.38
N VAL A 658 -27.90 -11.56 28.87
CA VAL A 658 -29.24 -11.78 29.44
C VAL A 658 -30.19 -10.74 28.89
N PHE A 659 -31.19 -11.21 28.15
CA PHE A 659 -32.32 -10.39 27.70
C PHE A 659 -33.46 -10.54 28.70
N ARG A 660 -34.02 -9.41 29.17
CA ARG A 660 -35.12 -9.37 30.12
C ARG A 660 -36.28 -8.56 29.55
N ALA A 661 -37.44 -9.20 29.43
CA ALA A 661 -38.70 -8.60 29.04
C ALA A 661 -39.83 -9.17 29.90
N SER A 662 -40.81 -8.34 30.29
CA SER A 662 -41.97 -8.74 31.10
C SER A 662 -41.61 -9.58 32.34
N GLY A 663 -40.54 -9.22 33.04
CA GLY A 663 -40.09 -9.91 34.26
C GLY A 663 -39.44 -11.28 34.05
N ARG A 664 -39.20 -11.72 32.81
CA ARG A 664 -38.54 -13.00 32.49
C ARG A 664 -37.16 -12.80 31.91
N ASP A 665 -36.23 -13.66 32.33
CA ASP A 665 -34.85 -13.65 31.85
C ASP A 665 -34.63 -14.73 30.79
N LYS A 666 -33.97 -14.35 29.71
CA LYS A 666 -33.49 -15.26 28.68
C LYS A 666 -31.98 -15.12 28.54
N ILE A 667 -31.27 -16.18 28.90
CA ILE A 667 -29.82 -16.28 28.71
C ILE A 667 -29.53 -16.49 27.22
N ILE A 668 -28.56 -15.75 26.71
CA ILE A 668 -28.09 -15.82 25.33
C ILE A 668 -26.67 -16.36 25.35
N SER A 669 -26.47 -17.49 24.67
CA SER A 669 -25.19 -18.19 24.57
C SER A 669 -24.57 -18.14 23.18
N GLU A 670 -25.37 -17.87 22.15
CA GLU A 670 -24.93 -17.85 20.76
C GLU A 670 -24.65 -16.42 20.27
N LYS A 671 -23.78 -16.29 19.27
CA LYS A 671 -23.43 -14.97 18.69
C LYS A 671 -24.57 -14.35 17.89
N ILE A 672 -25.45 -15.16 17.34
CA ILE A 672 -26.65 -14.67 16.64
C ILE A 672 -27.81 -15.47 17.23
N THR A 673 -28.85 -14.79 17.69
CA THR A 673 -29.97 -15.46 18.36
C THR A 673 -31.29 -14.80 17.99
N GLY A 674 -32.19 -15.59 17.41
CA GLY A 674 -33.58 -15.21 17.23
C GLY A 674 -34.39 -15.54 18.49
N LEU A 675 -34.89 -14.52 19.18
CA LEU A 675 -35.74 -14.64 20.35
C LEU A 675 -37.20 -14.58 19.93
N VAL A 676 -38.00 -15.57 20.33
CA VAL A 676 -39.46 -15.52 20.27
C VAL A 676 -39.97 -15.15 21.65
N LEU A 677 -40.67 -14.02 21.74
CA LEU A 677 -41.22 -13.53 23.00
C LEU A 677 -42.55 -14.24 23.29
N GLN A 678 -42.70 -14.77 24.51
CA GLN A 678 -43.96 -15.36 24.95
C GLN A 678 -45.03 -14.28 25.17
N GLU A 679 -44.60 -13.12 25.68
CA GLU A 679 -45.40 -11.91 25.79
C GLU A 679 -44.79 -10.87 24.84
N PRO A 680 -45.54 -10.36 23.85
CA PRO A 680 -44.99 -9.38 22.90
C PRO A 680 -44.63 -8.07 23.60
N LEU A 681 -43.64 -7.37 23.04
CA LEU A 681 -43.41 -5.97 23.40
C LEU A 681 -44.50 -5.12 22.72
N LEU A 682 -45.43 -4.56 23.48
CA LEU A 682 -46.46 -3.67 22.93
C LEU A 682 -45.83 -2.32 22.53
N PRO A 683 -46.48 -1.54 21.66
CA PRO A 683 -46.06 -0.17 21.37
C PRO A 683 -45.82 0.63 22.66
N GLY A 684 -44.62 1.20 22.81
CA GLY A 684 -44.20 1.93 24.01
C GLY A 684 -43.55 1.10 25.12
N ASP A 685 -43.71 -0.24 25.11
CA ASP A 685 -43.08 -1.13 26.10
C ASP A 685 -41.56 -1.12 25.99
N SER A 686 -40.90 -1.53 27.08
CA SER A 686 -39.44 -1.60 27.18
C SER A 686 -38.93 -2.95 27.66
N ALA A 687 -37.77 -3.35 27.15
CA ALA A 687 -36.97 -4.50 27.57
C ALA A 687 -35.55 -4.06 27.91
N THR A 688 -34.78 -4.94 28.55
CA THR A 688 -33.37 -4.69 28.84
C THR A 688 -32.49 -5.82 28.31
N LEU A 689 -31.28 -5.45 27.85
CA LEU A 689 -30.25 -6.41 27.47
C LEU A 689 -28.99 -6.11 28.26
N HIS A 690 -28.58 -7.04 29.12
CA HIS A 690 -27.31 -7.00 29.82
C HIS A 690 -26.30 -7.91 29.12
N PHE A 691 -25.07 -7.44 28.95
CA PHE A 691 -24.02 -8.23 28.30
C PHE A 691 -22.63 -7.96 28.89
N GLU A 692 -21.80 -9.00 28.87
CA GLU A 692 -20.39 -9.00 29.22
C GLU A 692 -19.62 -9.59 28.04
N LEU A 693 -18.73 -8.80 27.45
CA LEU A 693 -17.97 -9.14 26.26
C LEU A 693 -16.48 -8.97 26.53
N ALA A 694 -15.67 -9.86 25.97
CA ALA A 694 -14.22 -9.78 26.02
C ALA A 694 -13.61 -9.78 24.62
N CYS A 695 -12.58 -8.98 24.42
CA CYS A 695 -11.78 -8.96 23.20
C CYS A 695 -10.30 -9.15 23.57
N LYS A 696 -9.61 -9.98 22.80
CA LYS A 696 -8.15 -10.10 22.82
C LYS A 696 -7.67 -10.43 21.42
N TRP A 697 -6.65 -9.73 20.95
CA TRP A 697 -6.03 -10.02 19.65
C TRP A 697 -4.59 -10.51 19.83
N TYR A 698 -4.08 -11.17 18.79
CA TYR A 698 -2.73 -11.75 18.77
C TYR A 698 -1.98 -11.26 17.54
N PRO A 699 -0.67 -10.95 17.65
CA PRO A 699 0.12 -10.38 16.55
C PRO A 699 0.17 -11.24 15.29
N VAL A 700 0.10 -12.57 15.43
CA VAL A 700 0.11 -13.51 14.31
C VAL A 700 -1.06 -13.30 13.34
N ASN A 701 -2.20 -12.77 13.83
CA ASN A 701 -3.38 -12.48 13.03
C ASN A 701 -3.39 -11.04 12.48
N GLY A 702 -2.52 -10.16 12.99
CA GLY A 702 -2.63 -8.72 12.78
C GLY A 702 -3.69 -8.07 13.69
N HIS A 703 -3.62 -6.75 13.82
CA HIS A 703 -4.62 -5.95 14.53
C HIS A 703 -5.67 -5.42 13.54
N ARG A 704 -6.83 -5.02 14.06
CA ARG A 704 -7.85 -4.28 13.30
C ARG A 704 -7.64 -2.80 13.54
N SER A 705 -7.41 -2.00 12.50
CA SER A 705 -7.10 -0.58 12.63
C SER A 705 -8.14 0.25 13.42
N PHE A 706 -9.44 -0.07 13.30
CA PHE A 706 -10.52 0.59 14.05
C PHE A 706 -10.85 -0.07 15.39
N ASN A 707 -10.04 -1.01 15.86
CA ASN A 707 -10.16 -1.69 17.15
C ASN A 707 -8.76 -2.07 17.68
N ALA A 708 -7.86 -1.08 17.67
CA ALA A 708 -6.47 -1.27 18.02
C ALA A 708 -6.28 -0.99 19.52
N ILE A 709 -6.22 -2.06 20.33
CA ILE A 709 -5.80 -2.01 21.73
C ILE A 709 -4.31 -2.40 21.82
N ILE A 710 -3.48 -1.40 22.03
CA ILE A 710 -2.02 -1.43 22.02
C ILE A 710 -1.48 -0.81 23.31
N GLU A 711 -0.19 -1.01 23.58
CA GLU A 711 0.45 -0.54 24.82
C GLU A 711 0.29 0.96 25.01
N ASN A 712 0.42 1.79 23.96
CA ASN A 712 0.18 3.24 24.04
C ASN A 712 -0.47 3.78 22.76
N GLY A 713 -1.42 4.71 22.89
CA GLY A 713 -2.11 5.35 21.75
C GLY A 713 -3.23 4.51 21.13
N SER A 714 -3.93 3.70 21.94
CA SER A 714 -5.05 2.85 21.54
C SER A 714 -6.24 3.65 21.02
N PHE A 715 -6.94 3.11 20.02
CA PHE A 715 -8.21 3.66 19.52
C PHE A 715 -9.15 2.58 19.03
N MET A 716 -10.42 2.71 19.42
CA MET A 716 -11.49 1.80 19.02
C MET A 716 -12.75 2.57 18.62
N ARG A 717 -13.29 2.29 17.42
CA ARG A 717 -14.69 2.61 17.05
C ARG A 717 -15.62 1.64 17.77
N ILE A 718 -15.58 1.67 19.10
CA ILE A 718 -16.01 0.56 19.94
C ILE A 718 -17.50 0.24 19.78
N SER A 719 -18.36 1.22 19.47
CA SER A 719 -19.79 0.97 19.24
C SER A 719 -20.08 0.00 18.09
N ARG A 720 -19.16 -0.18 17.12
CA ARG A 720 -19.30 -1.19 16.04
C ARG A 720 -19.19 -2.63 16.53
N TYR A 721 -18.64 -2.84 17.71
CA TYR A 721 -18.45 -4.15 18.32
C TYR A 721 -19.54 -4.48 19.35
N TYR A 722 -20.43 -3.53 19.65
CA TYR A 722 -21.53 -3.73 20.57
C TYR A 722 -22.67 -4.56 19.94
N PRO A 723 -23.54 -5.21 20.73
CA PRO A 723 -24.64 -6.01 20.19
C PRO A 723 -25.60 -5.18 19.33
N ARG A 724 -25.97 -5.69 18.16
CA ARG A 724 -26.89 -5.06 17.20
C ARG A 724 -28.23 -5.81 17.14
N ILE A 725 -29.32 -5.05 16.99
CA ILE A 725 -30.68 -5.58 16.92
C ILE A 725 -31.13 -5.65 15.46
N GLY A 726 -31.85 -6.71 15.11
CA GLY A 726 -32.42 -6.89 13.77
C GLY A 726 -31.47 -7.47 12.75
N TYR A 727 -31.97 -7.63 11.53
CA TYR A 727 -31.18 -8.16 10.42
C TYR A 727 -30.12 -7.14 9.96
N GLN A 728 -28.88 -7.60 9.86
CA GLN A 728 -27.68 -6.88 9.45
C GLN A 728 -27.34 -7.17 7.96
N PRO A 729 -27.58 -6.23 7.02
CA PRO A 729 -27.27 -6.43 5.59
C PRO A 729 -25.77 -6.53 5.28
N ASP A 730 -24.90 -5.96 6.13
CA ASP A 730 -23.45 -6.01 6.01
C ASP A 730 -22.86 -7.42 6.21
N HIS A 731 -23.67 -8.37 6.65
CA HIS A 731 -23.31 -9.78 6.71
C HIS A 731 -23.66 -10.57 5.43
N GLU A 732 -24.27 -9.94 4.42
CA GLU A 732 -24.60 -10.57 3.14
C GLU A 732 -23.38 -10.68 2.21
N ILE A 733 -23.43 -11.63 1.29
CA ILE A 733 -22.50 -11.69 0.16
C ILE A 733 -22.91 -10.61 -0.85
N THR A 734 -22.05 -9.65 -1.17
CA THR A 734 -22.36 -8.62 -2.18
C THR A 734 -21.93 -9.02 -3.60
N ASP A 735 -20.91 -9.87 -3.73
CA ASP A 735 -20.41 -10.34 -5.02
C ASP A 735 -21.44 -11.20 -5.77
N LYS A 736 -21.85 -10.74 -6.95
CA LYS A 736 -22.89 -11.39 -7.77
C LYS A 736 -22.54 -12.82 -8.19
N ASN A 737 -21.26 -13.14 -8.40
CA ASN A 737 -20.84 -14.50 -8.80
C ASN A 737 -20.97 -15.47 -7.61
N GLU A 738 -20.47 -15.05 -6.44
CA GLU A 738 -20.59 -15.87 -5.22
C GLU A 738 -22.06 -16.03 -4.82
N ARG A 739 -22.90 -14.99 -4.92
CA ARG A 739 -24.35 -15.11 -4.63
C ARG A 739 -25.03 -16.18 -5.49
N LYS A 740 -24.77 -16.19 -6.82
CA LYS A 740 -25.28 -17.23 -7.73
C LYS A 740 -24.81 -18.63 -7.32
N ARG A 741 -23.53 -18.77 -6.93
CA ARG A 741 -22.94 -20.04 -6.49
C ARG A 741 -23.61 -20.60 -5.23
N TYR A 742 -24.02 -19.73 -4.30
CA TYR A 742 -24.73 -20.12 -3.07
C TYR A 742 -26.26 -20.15 -3.23
N GLY A 743 -26.80 -19.90 -4.43
CA GLY A 743 -28.24 -19.89 -4.68
C GLY A 743 -28.98 -18.76 -3.95
N LEU A 744 -28.29 -17.65 -3.66
CA LEU A 744 -28.86 -16.49 -2.97
C LEU A 744 -29.56 -15.57 -3.97
N GLY A 745 -30.62 -14.88 -3.52
CA GLY A 745 -31.35 -13.90 -4.33
C GLY A 745 -30.54 -12.63 -4.60
N GLU A 746 -31.20 -11.50 -4.90
CA GLU A 746 -30.52 -10.20 -4.94
C GLU A 746 -30.08 -9.76 -3.54
N ALA A 747 -28.91 -9.10 -3.45
CA ALA A 747 -28.44 -8.53 -2.19
C ALA A 747 -29.38 -7.40 -1.75
N THR A 748 -29.41 -7.10 -0.45
CA THR A 748 -30.15 -5.95 0.07
C THR A 748 -29.59 -4.66 -0.56
N ALA A 749 -30.40 -4.05 -1.42
CA ALA A 749 -30.01 -2.84 -2.13
C ALA A 749 -29.91 -1.63 -1.18
N VAL A 750 -29.01 -0.70 -1.51
CA VAL A 750 -29.02 0.64 -0.90
C VAL A 750 -30.41 1.24 -1.07
N LYS A 751 -30.96 1.79 0.01
CA LYS A 751 -32.27 2.43 -0.02
C LYS A 751 -32.26 3.55 -1.07
N ARG A 752 -33.24 3.53 -1.96
CA ARG A 752 -33.41 4.61 -2.95
C ARG A 752 -33.86 5.89 -2.26
N LEU A 753 -33.50 7.02 -2.84
CA LEU A 753 -33.83 8.34 -2.29
C LEU A 753 -35.35 8.51 -2.01
N ASN A 754 -36.21 7.98 -2.87
CA ASN A 754 -37.67 8.10 -2.79
C ASN A 754 -38.36 7.05 -1.91
N ALA A 755 -37.62 6.19 -1.20
CA ALA A 755 -38.20 5.26 -0.24
C ALA A 755 -38.86 6.02 0.94
N PRO A 756 -39.85 5.43 1.64
CA PRO A 756 -40.39 6.04 2.87
C PRO A 756 -39.28 6.38 3.86
N LYS A 757 -39.38 7.54 4.53
CA LYS A 757 -38.42 7.96 5.56
C LYS A 757 -38.59 7.08 6.80
N ILE A 758 -37.49 6.78 7.46
CA ILE A 758 -37.51 6.09 8.75
C ILE A 758 -37.25 7.07 9.90
N HIS A 759 -37.73 6.72 11.10
CA HIS A 759 -37.41 7.48 12.30
C HIS A 759 -35.94 7.32 12.67
N ASN A 760 -35.36 8.39 13.21
CA ASN A 760 -34.00 8.39 13.71
C ASN A 760 -33.92 7.80 15.12
N ASP A 761 -33.03 6.83 15.30
CA ASP A 761 -32.78 6.19 16.59
C ASP A 761 -31.53 6.76 17.26
N PHE A 762 -31.76 7.52 18.33
CA PHE A 762 -30.72 8.10 19.16
C PHE A 762 -30.74 7.46 20.54
N ILE A 763 -29.59 7.47 21.21
CA ILE A 763 -29.35 6.92 22.53
C ILE A 763 -28.90 7.98 23.53
N HIS A 764 -29.22 7.78 24.81
CA HIS A 764 -28.49 8.38 25.91
C HIS A 764 -27.32 7.49 26.31
N LEU A 765 -26.11 8.06 26.35
CA LEU A 765 -24.88 7.32 26.64
C LEU A 765 -24.35 7.68 28.03
N ASP A 766 -24.13 6.66 28.85
CA ASP A 766 -23.47 6.74 30.16
C ASP A 766 -22.33 5.71 30.20
N MET A 767 -21.09 6.18 30.11
CA MET A 767 -19.91 5.36 29.84
C MET A 767 -18.86 5.56 30.93
N THR A 768 -18.42 4.47 31.56
CA THR A 768 -17.22 4.48 32.42
C THR A 768 -16.09 3.72 31.72
N ILE A 769 -14.92 4.32 31.60
CA ILE A 769 -13.73 3.69 31.01
C ILE A 769 -12.66 3.55 32.09
N SER A 770 -11.99 2.41 32.17
CA SER A 770 -10.79 2.24 32.98
C SER A 770 -9.58 1.82 32.16
N THR A 771 -8.40 2.33 32.52
CA THR A 771 -7.12 2.02 31.86
C THR A 771 -5.97 2.01 32.88
N THR A 772 -4.73 1.79 32.45
CA THR A 772 -3.54 1.78 33.31
C THR A 772 -3.31 3.16 33.95
N ALA A 773 -2.64 3.20 35.11
CA ALA A 773 -2.44 4.43 35.90
C ALA A 773 -1.66 5.55 35.19
N ASP A 774 -0.84 5.21 34.19
CA ASP A 774 -0.06 6.15 33.39
C ASP A 774 -0.82 6.71 32.17
N GLN A 775 -2.01 6.18 31.88
CA GLN A 775 -2.80 6.55 30.71
C GLN A 775 -4.05 7.34 31.06
N VAL A 776 -4.45 8.18 30.11
CA VAL A 776 -5.74 8.87 30.12
C VAL A 776 -6.63 8.25 29.05
N ALA A 777 -7.81 7.78 29.46
CA ALA A 777 -8.80 7.28 28.53
C ALA A 777 -9.75 8.41 28.11
N VAL A 778 -10.02 8.51 26.82
CA VAL A 778 -10.92 9.52 26.24
C VAL A 778 -12.14 8.84 25.66
N GLY A 779 -13.32 9.19 26.18
CA GLY A 779 -14.61 8.67 25.75
C GLY A 779 -15.46 9.69 24.99
N THR A 780 -16.61 9.22 24.49
CA THR A 780 -17.63 10.06 23.84
C THR A 780 -18.55 10.70 24.88
N GLY A 781 -18.82 12.01 24.78
CA GLY A 781 -19.63 12.78 25.72
C GLY A 781 -18.80 13.68 26.66
N GLU A 782 -19.47 14.26 27.65
CA GLU A 782 -18.85 15.16 28.64
C GLU A 782 -18.16 14.37 29.75
N LEU A 783 -16.94 14.77 30.12
CA LEU A 783 -16.25 14.18 31.27
C LEU A 783 -16.90 14.68 32.58
N ILE A 784 -17.54 13.77 33.31
CA ILE A 784 -18.23 14.06 34.57
C ILE A 784 -17.27 13.96 35.76
N ARG A 785 -16.46 12.91 35.79
CA ARG A 785 -15.47 12.68 36.86
C ARG A 785 -14.34 11.77 36.38
N GLU A 786 -13.17 11.97 36.98
CA GLU A 786 -12.00 11.09 36.87
C GLU A 786 -11.53 10.72 38.28
N TRP A 787 -11.10 9.47 38.47
CA TRP A 787 -10.55 8.98 39.74
C TRP A 787 -9.57 7.83 39.51
N GLN A 788 -8.77 7.53 40.51
CA GLN A 788 -7.84 6.40 40.50
C GLN A 788 -8.28 5.37 41.55
N GLU A 789 -8.29 4.10 41.19
CA GLU A 789 -8.70 2.96 42.02
C GLU A 789 -7.92 1.72 41.56
N ASP A 790 -7.40 0.91 42.49
CA ASP A 790 -6.66 -0.33 42.18
C ASP A 790 -5.54 -0.20 41.11
N ASP A 791 -4.75 0.88 41.21
CA ASP A 791 -3.66 1.21 40.26
C ASP A 791 -4.14 1.40 38.80
N ARG A 792 -5.39 1.85 38.65
CA ARG A 792 -6.02 2.13 37.37
C ARG A 792 -6.70 3.48 37.38
N ASN A 793 -6.68 4.16 36.25
CA ASN A 793 -7.42 5.41 36.05
C ASN A 793 -8.81 5.12 35.51
N HIS A 794 -9.81 5.81 36.04
CA HIS A 794 -11.22 5.67 35.69
C HIS A 794 -11.80 7.02 35.26
N PHE A 795 -12.58 6.99 34.18
CA PHE A 795 -13.17 8.18 33.57
C PHE A 795 -14.66 7.92 33.31
N HIS A 796 -15.53 8.80 33.81
CA HIS A 796 -16.97 8.72 33.58
C HIS A 796 -17.41 9.80 32.59
N TYR A 797 -17.89 9.36 31.44
CA TYR A 797 -18.42 10.19 30.37
C TYR A 797 -19.93 10.05 30.26
N LYS A 798 -20.63 11.15 29.97
CA LYS A 798 -22.09 11.14 29.79
C LYS A 798 -22.53 12.14 28.72
N THR A 799 -23.54 11.77 27.93
CA THR A 799 -24.18 12.71 27.01
C THR A 799 -25.41 13.35 27.66
N LYS A 800 -25.55 14.67 27.53
CA LYS A 800 -26.72 15.40 28.01
C LYS A 800 -27.91 15.26 27.06
N GLU A 801 -27.66 15.46 25.76
CA GLU A 801 -28.63 15.20 24.69
C GLU A 801 -28.51 13.75 24.21
N ALA A 802 -29.56 13.25 23.56
CA ALA A 802 -29.49 11.97 22.86
C ALA A 802 -28.56 12.12 21.65
N ILE A 803 -27.81 11.06 21.31
CA ILE A 803 -26.85 11.02 20.20
C ILE A 803 -27.12 9.81 19.30
N PRO A 804 -26.69 9.81 18.03
CA PRO A 804 -26.71 8.61 17.21
C PRO A 804 -25.98 7.45 17.91
N PHE A 805 -26.28 6.18 17.56
CA PHE A 805 -25.57 4.99 18.10
C PHE A 805 -24.12 4.90 17.60
N ARG A 806 -23.29 5.85 18.04
CA ARG A 806 -21.94 6.09 17.53
C ARG A 806 -21.09 6.66 18.66
N PHE A 807 -20.18 5.85 19.17
CA PHE A 807 -19.22 6.25 20.20
C PHE A 807 -17.91 5.48 20.04
N ALA A 808 -16.83 6.14 20.43
CA ALA A 808 -15.47 5.64 20.36
C ALA A 808 -14.71 5.92 21.66
N VAL A 809 -13.60 5.22 21.81
CA VAL A 809 -12.70 5.31 22.96
C VAL A 809 -11.26 5.35 22.45
N SER A 810 -10.43 6.19 23.07
CA SER A 810 -8.97 6.11 22.98
C SER A 810 -8.33 5.99 24.37
N SER A 811 -7.08 5.53 24.42
CA SER A 811 -6.27 5.50 25.64
C SER A 811 -4.80 5.66 25.30
N GLY A 812 -4.11 6.53 26.01
CA GLY A 812 -2.68 6.74 25.81
C GLY A 812 -2.07 7.66 26.85
N VAL A 813 -0.75 7.77 26.78
CA VAL A 813 0.04 8.72 27.57
C VAL A 813 0.01 10.06 26.85
N TYR A 814 -0.79 10.99 27.38
CA TYR A 814 -1.00 12.30 26.76
C TYR A 814 -0.39 13.44 27.58
N THR A 815 0.07 14.46 26.87
CA THR A 815 0.15 15.84 27.38
C THR A 815 -1.13 16.58 26.99
N GLY A 816 -1.69 17.35 27.91
CA GLY A 816 -2.96 18.06 27.71
C GLY A 816 -2.78 19.58 27.72
N LYS A 817 -3.49 20.28 26.82
CA LYS A 817 -3.71 21.73 26.90
C LYS A 817 -5.20 22.02 26.94
N THR A 818 -5.63 22.81 27.92
CA THR A 818 -7.04 23.17 28.12
C THR A 818 -7.20 24.68 28.05
N VAL A 819 -8.20 25.16 27.32
CA VAL A 819 -8.55 26.58 27.19
C VAL A 819 -10.07 26.72 27.28
N GLU A 820 -10.54 27.73 28.02
CA GLU A 820 -11.96 28.12 28.03
C GLU A 820 -12.19 29.18 26.95
N TYR A 821 -13.25 29.03 26.15
CA TYR A 821 -13.60 29.95 25.07
C TYR A 821 -15.13 30.11 24.96
N GLU A 822 -15.66 31.32 25.20
CA GLU A 822 -17.10 31.60 25.16
C GLU A 822 -17.96 30.60 25.99
N GLY A 823 -17.42 30.16 27.14
CA GLY A 823 -18.06 29.18 28.01
C GLY A 823 -17.96 27.71 27.56
N ILE A 824 -17.18 27.44 26.51
CA ILE A 824 -16.87 26.09 25.99
C ILE A 824 -15.43 25.72 26.36
N ARG A 825 -15.26 24.58 27.03
CA ARG A 825 -13.93 24.05 27.36
C ARG A 825 -13.33 23.29 26.19
N ILE A 826 -12.23 23.78 25.64
CA ILE A 826 -11.45 23.11 24.60
C ILE A 826 -10.30 22.35 25.25
N ARG A 827 -10.25 21.03 25.09
CA ARG A 827 -9.16 20.18 25.57
C ARG A 827 -8.43 19.54 24.38
N VAL A 828 -7.12 19.68 24.31
CA VAL A 828 -6.29 19.04 23.28
C VAL A 828 -5.31 18.10 23.96
N LEU A 829 -5.38 16.81 23.63
CA LEU A 829 -4.56 15.72 24.15
C LEU A 829 -3.68 15.18 23.02
N TYR A 830 -2.38 15.19 23.24
CA TYR A 830 -1.39 14.85 22.23
C TYR A 830 -0.20 14.13 22.85
N HIS A 831 0.56 13.42 22.03
CA HIS A 831 1.81 12.77 22.43
C HIS A 831 2.78 13.84 22.96
N PRO A 832 3.55 13.60 24.05
CA PRO A 832 4.41 14.64 24.65
C PRO A 832 5.40 15.32 23.69
N ARG A 833 5.71 14.67 22.57
CA ARG A 833 6.63 15.19 21.56
C ARG A 833 5.95 15.95 20.41
N HIS A 834 4.62 15.91 20.30
CA HIS A 834 3.87 16.45 19.17
C HIS A 834 3.18 17.79 19.50
N TYR A 835 3.91 18.70 20.14
CA TYR A 835 3.38 19.99 20.60
C TYR A 835 3.34 21.06 19.49
N GLU A 836 3.91 20.79 18.32
CA GLU A 836 4.26 21.77 17.30
C GLU A 836 3.06 22.59 16.83
N ASN A 837 1.91 21.92 16.71
CA ASN A 837 0.70 22.45 16.08
C ASN A 837 -0.45 22.71 17.05
N THR A 838 -0.29 22.39 18.33
CA THR A 838 -1.39 22.45 19.32
C THR A 838 -1.97 23.86 19.47
N ALA A 839 -1.14 24.90 19.43
CA ALA A 839 -1.62 26.28 19.53
C ALA A 839 -2.47 26.67 18.30
N HIS A 840 -1.99 26.36 17.10
CA HIS A 840 -2.69 26.64 15.85
C HIS A 840 -4.01 25.86 15.75
N LEU A 841 -4.02 24.60 16.21
CA LEU A 841 -5.24 23.80 16.31
C LEU A 841 -6.28 24.47 17.23
N ILE A 842 -5.89 24.96 18.41
CA ILE A 842 -6.80 25.66 19.33
C ILE A 842 -7.40 26.90 18.69
N ASP A 843 -6.60 27.71 17.99
CA ASP A 843 -7.11 28.92 17.35
C ASP A 843 -8.05 28.62 16.18
N ASN A 844 -7.78 27.55 15.41
CA ASN A 844 -8.73 27.06 14.40
C ASN A 844 -10.04 26.57 15.03
N ILE A 845 -9.99 25.85 16.15
CA ILE A 845 -11.18 25.42 16.88
C ILE A 845 -12.05 26.62 17.26
N LYS A 846 -11.45 27.69 17.80
CA LYS A 846 -12.17 28.94 18.14
C LYS A 846 -12.84 29.56 16.90
N ASN A 847 -12.10 29.68 15.79
CA ASN A 847 -12.61 30.23 14.54
C ASN A 847 -13.79 29.41 13.98
N THR A 848 -13.70 28.08 14.06
CA THR A 848 -14.77 27.17 13.64
C THR A 848 -15.99 27.29 14.56
N LEU A 849 -15.79 27.34 15.88
CA LEU A 849 -16.88 27.56 16.83
C LEU A 849 -17.60 28.88 16.54
N ASP A 850 -16.87 29.99 16.37
CA ASP A 850 -17.47 31.29 16.04
C ASP A 850 -18.33 31.23 14.78
N TYR A 851 -17.81 30.64 13.71
CA TYR A 851 -18.50 30.56 12.43
C TYR A 851 -19.74 29.67 12.52
N CYS A 852 -19.60 28.47 13.08
CA CYS A 852 -20.69 27.50 13.17
C CYS A 852 -21.79 27.96 14.15
N ILE A 853 -21.43 28.53 15.30
CA ILE A 853 -22.39 29.04 16.28
C ILE A 853 -23.21 30.20 15.67
N SER A 854 -22.52 31.14 15.02
CA SER A 854 -23.18 32.31 14.41
C SER A 854 -24.11 31.92 13.26
N ASN A 855 -23.69 30.97 12.41
CA ASN A 855 -24.42 30.63 11.18
C ASN A 855 -25.41 29.47 11.33
N PHE A 856 -25.09 28.44 12.13
CA PHE A 856 -25.85 27.18 12.17
C PHE A 856 -26.60 26.97 13.49
N GLY A 857 -26.18 27.63 14.57
CA GLY A 857 -26.83 27.61 15.88
C GLY A 857 -25.92 27.09 16.99
N ALA A 858 -26.41 27.15 18.23
CA ALA A 858 -25.63 26.92 19.45
C ALA A 858 -24.89 25.57 19.46
N PHE A 859 -23.68 25.59 20.02
CA PHE A 859 -22.88 24.40 20.26
C PHE A 859 -23.58 23.49 21.28
N PRO A 860 -23.79 22.19 20.99
CA PRO A 860 -24.61 21.31 21.83
C PRO A 860 -23.89 20.76 23.08
N PHE A 861 -22.60 21.04 23.22
CA PHE A 861 -21.75 20.53 24.32
C PHE A 861 -21.16 21.69 25.13
N GLN A 862 -20.71 21.40 26.34
CA GLN A 862 -19.96 22.31 27.21
C GLN A 862 -18.45 22.16 27.02
N SER A 863 -18.00 21.04 26.44
CA SER A 863 -16.61 20.84 26.08
C SER A 863 -16.43 20.17 24.73
N VAL A 864 -15.24 20.33 24.17
CA VAL A 864 -14.77 19.54 23.02
C VAL A 864 -13.34 19.09 23.27
N THR A 865 -13.10 17.78 23.11
CA THR A 865 -11.78 17.18 23.26
C THR A 865 -11.23 16.77 21.89
N PHE A 866 -10.03 17.21 21.54
CA PHE A 866 -9.26 16.67 20.42
C PHE A 866 -8.20 15.73 20.98
N ALA A 867 -8.21 14.47 20.59
CA ALA A 867 -7.29 13.46 21.08
C ALA A 867 -6.50 12.83 19.93
N GLU A 868 -5.20 12.87 20.04
CA GLU A 868 -4.28 12.19 19.13
C GLU A 868 -4.32 10.67 19.33
N VAL A 869 -4.19 9.90 18.25
CA VAL A 869 -4.13 8.42 18.28
C VAL A 869 -2.98 7.89 17.43
N SER A 870 -2.50 6.68 17.77
CA SER A 870 -1.37 6.04 17.08
C SER A 870 -1.64 5.76 15.59
N SER A 871 -0.58 5.77 14.77
CA SER A 871 -0.59 5.34 13.36
C SER A 871 -0.91 3.85 13.14
N PHE A 872 -1.06 3.05 14.21
CA PHE A 872 -1.67 1.72 14.14
C PHE A 872 -3.16 1.83 13.73
N THR A 873 -3.80 2.96 14.03
CA THR A 873 -5.13 3.28 13.52
C THR A 873 -5.03 3.89 12.13
N LYS A 874 -5.33 3.07 11.12
CA LYS A 874 -5.43 3.46 9.71
C LYS A 874 -6.88 3.57 9.23
N GLY A 875 -7.10 4.41 8.22
CA GLY A 875 -8.36 4.52 7.48
C GLY A 875 -9.17 5.80 7.74
N PHE A 876 -8.65 6.74 8.53
CA PHE A 876 -9.07 8.14 8.57
C PHE A 876 -7.88 9.01 8.96
N ALA A 877 -7.94 10.31 8.64
CA ALA A 877 -7.00 11.30 9.17
C ALA A 877 -7.52 11.89 10.50
N ALA A 878 -8.82 12.15 10.55
CA ALA A 878 -9.54 12.47 11.77
C ALA A 878 -10.96 11.89 11.73
N THR A 879 -11.63 11.85 12.89
CA THR A 879 -13.02 11.40 12.99
C THR A 879 -13.72 12.03 14.19
N ALA A 880 -14.87 12.65 13.92
CA ALA A 880 -15.71 13.29 14.93
C ALA A 880 -16.73 12.36 15.60
N TYR A 881 -16.90 12.56 16.91
CA TYR A 881 -17.91 11.97 17.79
C TYR A 881 -18.47 13.05 18.73
N PRO A 882 -19.64 12.85 19.34
CA PRO A 882 -20.20 13.77 20.33
C PRO A 882 -19.18 14.21 21.40
N ALA A 883 -18.89 15.51 21.47
CA ALA A 883 -17.90 16.16 22.34
C ALA A 883 -16.41 15.74 22.17
N VAL A 884 -16.07 14.88 21.21
CA VAL A 884 -14.68 14.41 21.03
C VAL A 884 -14.32 14.16 19.55
N ILE A 885 -13.11 14.55 19.15
CA ILE A 885 -12.55 14.33 17.82
C ILE A 885 -11.22 13.59 17.99
N PHE A 886 -11.06 12.47 17.28
CA PHE A 886 -9.83 11.70 17.27
C PHE A 886 -9.05 11.96 15.98
N MET A 887 -7.74 12.16 16.06
CA MET A 887 -6.88 12.44 14.90
C MET A 887 -5.63 11.58 14.92
N THR A 888 -5.18 11.10 13.78
CA THR A 888 -3.95 10.30 13.69
C THR A 888 -2.71 11.19 13.89
N GLU A 889 -1.66 10.61 14.48
CA GLU A 889 -0.43 11.33 14.83
C GLU A 889 0.23 12.04 13.63
N ASP A 890 0.18 11.44 12.45
CA ASP A 890 0.93 11.84 11.25
C ASP A 890 0.22 12.85 10.34
N MET A 891 -0.98 13.32 10.70
CA MET A 891 -1.81 14.18 9.82
C MET A 891 -2.07 15.59 10.36
N VAL A 892 -2.10 15.77 11.68
CA VAL A 892 -2.40 17.07 12.31
C VAL A 892 -1.34 17.44 13.34
N PHE A 893 -1.12 16.59 14.33
CA PHE A 893 -0.23 16.88 15.44
C PHE A 893 1.23 16.91 14.99
N HIS A 894 1.69 15.88 14.28
CA HIS A 894 3.07 15.76 13.81
C HIS A 894 3.24 16.07 12.30
N ALA A 895 2.60 17.15 11.84
CA ALA A 895 2.71 17.64 10.46
C ALA A 895 3.50 18.95 10.37
N ASN A 896 4.35 19.10 9.35
CA ASN A 896 5.12 20.33 9.12
C ASN A 896 4.36 21.36 8.28
N ILE A 897 3.38 22.02 8.90
CA ILE A 897 2.56 23.06 8.25
C ILE A 897 3.32 24.37 7.95
N LYS A 898 4.57 24.51 8.42
CA LYS A 898 5.39 25.72 8.21
C LYS A 898 6.13 25.70 6.88
N ALA A 899 6.28 24.53 6.25
CA ALA A 899 7.00 24.37 5.00
C ALA A 899 6.30 25.04 3.82
N ASP A 900 4.97 24.88 3.73
CA ASP A 900 4.13 25.62 2.81
C ASP A 900 2.95 26.25 3.57
N ARG A 901 3.03 27.57 3.79
CA ARG A 901 1.95 28.33 4.44
C ARG A 901 0.66 28.36 3.63
N GLN A 902 0.67 27.94 2.38
CA GLN A 902 -0.55 27.79 1.59
C GLN A 902 -1.32 26.52 1.92
N GLN A 903 -0.70 25.56 2.63
CA GLN A 903 -1.26 24.27 3.03
C GLN A 903 -1.59 24.23 4.53
N ASP A 904 -2.54 25.08 4.96
CA ASP A 904 -3.05 25.03 6.34
C ASP A 904 -4.05 23.89 6.54
N VAL A 905 -3.53 22.65 6.50
CA VAL A 905 -4.35 21.44 6.60
C VAL A 905 -5.00 21.27 7.97
N ILE A 906 -4.47 21.94 9.00
CA ILE A 906 -5.09 21.93 10.32
C ILE A 906 -6.37 22.73 10.32
N ASN A 907 -6.38 23.91 9.69
CA ASN A 907 -7.61 24.65 9.49
C ASN A 907 -8.63 23.83 8.70
N GLU A 908 -8.18 23.21 7.59
CA GLU A 908 -9.04 22.38 6.73
C GLU A 908 -9.65 21.21 7.52
N LEU A 909 -8.79 20.36 8.09
CA LEU A 909 -9.22 19.12 8.72
C LEU A 909 -9.92 19.37 10.06
N ALA A 910 -9.41 20.25 10.92
CA ALA A 910 -10.04 20.51 12.22
C ALA A 910 -11.40 21.20 12.05
N GLY A 911 -11.51 22.14 11.09
CA GLY A 911 -12.77 22.80 10.76
C GLY A 911 -13.80 21.83 10.18
N HIS A 912 -13.38 20.98 9.23
CA HIS A 912 -14.20 19.91 8.65
C HIS A 912 -14.74 18.99 9.75
N GLU A 913 -13.86 18.44 10.58
CA GLU A 913 -14.25 17.46 11.60
C GLU A 913 -15.13 18.07 12.69
N LEU A 914 -14.81 19.28 13.16
CA LEU A 914 -15.62 19.95 14.17
C LEU A 914 -17.00 20.31 13.64
N SER A 915 -17.12 20.64 12.35
CA SER A 915 -18.42 20.93 11.72
C SER A 915 -19.35 19.71 11.71
N HIS A 916 -18.83 18.47 11.77
CA HIS A 916 -19.66 17.27 11.88
C HIS A 916 -20.50 17.22 13.17
N LEU A 917 -20.21 18.05 14.18
CA LEU A 917 -21.07 18.19 15.36
C LEU A 917 -22.40 18.93 15.05
N TRP A 918 -22.47 19.59 13.90
CA TRP A 918 -23.72 20.02 13.26
C TRP A 918 -24.14 19.05 12.15
N TRP A 919 -23.18 18.51 11.39
CA TRP A 919 -23.43 17.65 10.22
C TRP A 919 -23.19 16.15 10.49
N GLY A 920 -24.27 15.39 10.71
CA GLY A 920 -24.28 13.92 10.62
C GLY A 920 -23.87 13.13 11.86
N ASN A 921 -23.02 13.67 12.74
CA ASN A 921 -22.48 12.93 13.89
C ASN A 921 -23.08 13.33 15.25
N ASN A 922 -24.13 14.15 15.26
CA ASN A 922 -24.76 14.60 16.49
C ASN A 922 -26.23 14.98 16.29
N ARG A 923 -26.56 16.25 16.04
CA ARG A 923 -27.95 16.75 16.04
C ARG A 923 -28.84 16.19 14.93
N ILE A 924 -28.23 15.86 13.80
CA ILE A 924 -28.88 15.17 12.68
C ILE A 924 -28.13 13.86 12.42
N ALA A 925 -28.88 12.81 12.11
CA ALA A 925 -28.38 11.62 11.46
C ALA A 925 -29.15 11.45 10.15
N PRO A 926 -28.51 11.55 8.97
CA PRO A 926 -29.17 11.30 7.71
C PRO A 926 -29.75 9.89 7.65
N ASP A 927 -30.87 9.73 6.96
CA ASP A 927 -31.39 8.40 6.64
C ASP A 927 -30.37 7.65 5.77
N ASP A 928 -30.03 6.41 6.10
CA ASP A 928 -29.00 5.63 5.38
C ASP A 928 -29.52 5.17 4.00
N ARG A 929 -29.33 6.03 3.00
CA ARG A 929 -29.83 5.89 1.61
C ARG A 929 -28.99 6.67 0.61
N GLU A 930 -29.34 6.56 -0.67
CA GLU A 930 -28.81 7.45 -1.72
C GLU A 930 -28.87 8.93 -1.30
N GLY A 931 -27.74 9.63 -1.36
CA GLY A 931 -27.65 11.05 -1.00
C GLY A 931 -27.31 11.33 0.47
N ALA A 932 -27.28 10.32 1.35
CA ALA A 932 -26.91 10.51 2.75
C ALA A 932 -25.51 11.13 2.93
N PRO A 933 -24.46 10.73 2.19
CA PRO A 933 -23.12 11.32 2.31
C PRO A 933 -23.06 12.80 1.90
N MET A 934 -24.01 13.30 1.11
CA MET A 934 -24.11 14.74 0.82
C MET A 934 -24.48 15.53 2.09
N LEU A 935 -25.30 14.96 2.97
CA LEU A 935 -25.71 15.63 4.21
C LEU A 935 -24.63 15.59 5.30
N THR A 936 -23.59 14.77 5.15
CA THR A 936 -22.46 14.72 6.08
C THR A 936 -21.22 15.39 5.48
N GLU A 937 -20.67 14.85 4.40
CA GLU A 937 -19.35 15.23 3.88
C GLU A 937 -19.40 16.52 3.07
N THR A 938 -20.42 16.68 2.21
CA THR A 938 -20.52 17.90 1.40
C THR A 938 -20.74 19.15 2.28
N LEU A 939 -21.50 19.04 3.37
CA LEU A 939 -21.73 20.16 4.29
C LEU A 939 -20.50 20.48 5.13
N ALA A 940 -19.74 19.47 5.55
CA ALA A 940 -18.47 19.67 6.22
C ALA A 940 -17.45 20.32 5.29
N MET A 941 -17.34 19.86 4.04
CA MET A 941 -16.50 20.49 3.01
C MET A 941 -16.93 21.93 2.68
N TYR A 942 -18.23 22.24 2.67
CA TYR A 942 -18.69 23.62 2.51
C TYR A 942 -18.23 24.50 3.68
N THR A 943 -18.37 24.00 4.90
CA THR A 943 -17.93 24.70 6.12
C THR A 943 -16.42 24.95 6.07
N GLU A 944 -15.64 23.95 5.68
CA GLU A 944 -14.20 24.05 5.43
C GLU A 944 -13.88 25.19 4.45
N MET A 945 -14.54 25.23 3.29
CA MET A 945 -14.30 26.28 2.27
C MET A 945 -14.63 27.68 2.79
N MET A 946 -15.68 27.84 3.61
CA MET A 946 -16.05 29.15 4.16
C MET A 946 -15.09 29.61 5.26
N LEU A 947 -14.60 28.70 6.10
CA LEU A 947 -13.53 28.99 7.07
C LEU A 947 -12.24 29.38 6.37
N TYR A 948 -11.87 28.64 5.32
CA TYR A 948 -10.71 28.94 4.50
C TYR A 948 -10.83 30.31 3.81
N LYS A 949 -12.03 30.66 3.30
CA LYS A 949 -12.32 32.00 2.76
C LYS A 949 -12.20 33.09 3.81
N LYS A 950 -12.69 32.86 5.05
CA LYS A 950 -12.59 33.84 6.15
C LYS A 950 -11.14 34.12 6.52
N MET A 951 -10.28 33.10 6.50
CA MET A 951 -8.87 33.21 6.89
C MET A 951 -7.95 33.72 5.78
N HIS A 952 -8.14 33.25 4.54
CA HIS A 952 -7.21 33.49 3.43
C HIS A 952 -7.81 34.30 2.28
N GLY A 953 -9.09 34.67 2.36
CA GLY A 953 -9.80 35.42 1.33
C GLY A 953 -10.36 34.56 0.19
N ARG A 954 -11.19 35.19 -0.65
CA ARG A 954 -11.93 34.52 -1.73
C ARG A 954 -11.02 33.93 -2.80
N GLU A 955 -9.94 34.62 -3.19
CA GLU A 955 -9.05 34.15 -4.25
C GLU A 955 -8.38 32.82 -3.89
N LYS A 956 -7.86 32.71 -2.66
CA LYS A 956 -7.26 31.48 -2.14
C LYS A 956 -8.27 30.35 -2.03
N MET A 957 -9.50 30.61 -1.59
CA MET A 957 -10.57 29.62 -1.62
C MET A 957 -10.84 29.12 -3.07
N MET A 958 -10.83 30.01 -4.07
CA MET A 958 -11.06 29.60 -5.46
C MET A 958 -9.92 28.74 -6.03
N GLU A 959 -8.67 28.93 -5.60
CA GLU A 959 -7.56 28.01 -5.91
C GLU A 959 -7.85 26.60 -5.36
N ARG A 960 -8.39 26.49 -4.14
CA ARG A 960 -8.80 25.20 -3.54
C ARG A 960 -9.97 24.56 -4.27
N VAL A 961 -10.98 25.35 -4.66
CA VAL A 961 -12.09 24.86 -5.50
C VAL A 961 -11.57 24.30 -6.84
N LYS A 962 -10.53 24.91 -7.42
CA LYS A 962 -9.87 24.40 -8.63
C LYS A 962 -9.17 23.06 -8.37
N MET A 963 -8.51 22.90 -7.23
CA MET A 963 -7.92 21.62 -6.81
C MET A 963 -8.98 20.53 -6.65
N HIS A 964 -10.08 20.78 -5.91
CA HIS A 964 -11.17 19.80 -5.77
C HIS A 964 -11.82 19.46 -7.11
N ARG A 965 -11.99 20.45 -8.00
CA ARG A 965 -12.44 20.20 -9.36
C ARG A 965 -11.48 19.27 -10.12
N GLN A 966 -10.17 19.41 -9.90
CA GLN A 966 -9.17 18.54 -10.51
C GLN A 966 -9.25 17.11 -9.94
N ILE A 967 -9.40 16.94 -8.63
CA ILE A 967 -9.59 15.63 -7.98
C ILE A 967 -10.84 14.94 -8.55
N TYR A 968 -11.99 15.65 -8.55
CA TYR A 968 -13.22 15.13 -9.14
C TYR A 968 -13.04 14.75 -10.62
N ASN A 969 -12.39 15.60 -11.42
CA ASN A 969 -12.16 15.33 -12.83
C ASN A 969 -11.21 14.14 -13.07
N ALA A 970 -10.25 13.92 -12.19
CA ALA A 970 -9.37 12.76 -12.25
C ALA A 970 -10.16 11.47 -12.00
N GLU A 971 -11.15 11.48 -11.11
CA GLU A 971 -11.89 10.26 -10.71
C GLU A 971 -13.17 9.99 -11.50
N LYS A 972 -13.86 11.01 -12.04
CA LYS A 972 -15.21 10.92 -12.68
C LYS A 972 -15.33 9.97 -13.89
N GLY A 973 -14.22 9.42 -14.38
CA GLY A 973 -14.16 8.49 -15.51
C GLY A 973 -13.97 7.03 -15.14
N PHE A 974 -13.84 6.73 -13.84
CA PHE A 974 -13.56 5.39 -13.30
C PHE A 974 -14.74 4.79 -12.52
N ALA A 975 -15.85 5.51 -12.42
CA ALA A 975 -17.10 5.04 -11.84
C ALA A 975 -18.31 5.58 -12.65
N PRO A 976 -19.49 4.94 -12.57
CA PRO A 976 -20.70 5.44 -13.21
C PRO A 976 -21.05 6.88 -12.78
N PRO A 977 -21.49 7.75 -13.71
CA PRO A 977 -21.79 9.13 -13.36
C PRO A 977 -23.02 9.22 -12.45
N GLN A 978 -22.83 9.81 -11.27
CA GLN A 978 -23.87 9.96 -10.26
C GLN A 978 -24.09 11.45 -9.91
N PRO A 979 -25.36 11.88 -9.74
CA PRO A 979 -25.65 13.23 -9.32
C PRO A 979 -25.44 13.38 -7.81
N LEU A 980 -25.05 14.57 -7.36
CA LEU A 980 -24.61 14.80 -5.97
C LEU A 980 -25.70 14.43 -4.95
N TYR A 981 -26.96 14.75 -5.24
CA TYR A 981 -28.09 14.44 -4.35
C TYR A 981 -28.39 12.95 -4.18
N LYS A 982 -27.79 12.07 -4.99
CA LYS A 982 -27.94 10.61 -4.89
C LYS A 982 -26.65 9.90 -4.54
N VAL A 983 -25.57 10.63 -4.25
CA VAL A 983 -24.24 10.06 -3.99
C VAL A 983 -24.30 8.93 -2.95
N THR A 984 -23.57 7.85 -3.19
CA THR A 984 -23.39 6.71 -2.26
C THR A 984 -22.01 6.79 -1.61
N GLY A 985 -21.83 6.06 -0.50
CA GLY A 985 -20.58 6.12 0.29
C GLY A 985 -19.32 5.66 -0.45
N GLU A 986 -19.46 4.93 -1.56
CA GLU A 986 -18.36 4.44 -2.40
C GLU A 986 -17.73 5.56 -3.26
N ASN A 987 -18.49 6.61 -3.58
CA ASN A 987 -18.08 7.68 -4.49
C ASN A 987 -17.59 8.93 -3.73
N ILE A 988 -16.50 8.77 -2.98
CA ILE A 988 -15.94 9.80 -2.07
C ILE A 988 -15.60 11.11 -2.82
N HIS A 989 -15.04 11.05 -4.04
CA HIS A 989 -14.75 12.25 -4.83
C HIS A 989 -16.00 13.07 -5.20
N ILE A 990 -17.18 12.44 -5.21
CA ILE A 990 -18.45 13.13 -5.44
C ILE A 990 -18.90 13.83 -4.16
N SER A 991 -18.95 13.14 -3.02
CA SER A 991 -19.44 13.74 -1.77
C SER A 991 -18.50 14.82 -1.21
N TYR A 992 -17.18 14.66 -1.36
CA TYR A 992 -16.19 15.65 -0.93
C TYR A 992 -15.93 16.71 -2.01
N SER A 993 -15.31 16.32 -3.11
CA SER A 993 -14.75 17.27 -4.09
C SER A 993 -15.83 17.92 -4.97
N LYS A 994 -16.75 17.15 -5.58
CA LYS A 994 -17.91 17.74 -6.29
C LYS A 994 -18.79 18.51 -5.32
N GLY A 995 -19.00 17.98 -4.11
CA GLY A 995 -19.71 18.64 -3.02
C GLY A 995 -19.20 20.06 -2.74
N ALA A 996 -17.90 20.21 -2.46
CA ALA A 996 -17.25 21.50 -2.22
C ALA A 996 -17.46 22.47 -3.39
N VAL A 997 -17.22 22.01 -4.62
CA VAL A 997 -17.36 22.82 -5.84
C VAL A 997 -18.80 23.30 -6.03
N VAL A 998 -19.78 22.42 -5.83
CA VAL A 998 -21.21 22.73 -5.98
C VAL A 998 -21.67 23.71 -4.92
N MET A 999 -21.30 23.50 -3.66
CA MET A 999 -21.71 24.36 -2.56
C MET A 999 -21.10 25.77 -2.65
N VAL A 1000 -19.83 25.89 -3.07
CA VAL A 1000 -19.23 27.21 -3.35
C VAL A 1000 -19.92 27.89 -4.54
N ALA A 1001 -20.22 27.14 -5.62
CA ALA A 1001 -20.97 27.69 -6.75
C ALA A 1001 -22.38 28.16 -6.36
N LEU A 1002 -23.06 27.43 -5.45
CA LEU A 1002 -24.33 27.85 -4.87
C LEU A 1002 -24.17 29.14 -4.06
N SER A 1003 -23.15 29.21 -3.20
CA SER A 1003 -22.85 30.41 -2.39
C SER A 1003 -22.55 31.64 -3.24
N GLU A 1004 -21.86 31.49 -4.37
CA GLU A 1004 -21.64 32.58 -5.32
C GLU A 1004 -22.91 32.98 -6.08
N LEU A 1005 -23.87 32.05 -6.25
CA LEU A 1005 -25.12 32.30 -6.97
C LEU A 1005 -26.16 33.04 -6.13
N ILE A 1006 -26.34 32.65 -4.87
CA ILE A 1006 -27.40 33.17 -3.99
C ILE A 1006 -26.89 33.89 -2.74
N GLY A 1007 -25.57 33.95 -2.55
CA GLY A 1007 -24.92 34.57 -1.39
C GLY A 1007 -24.75 33.60 -0.21
N GLU A 1008 -23.60 33.70 0.46
CA GLU A 1008 -23.24 32.89 1.65
C GLU A 1008 -24.29 32.98 2.75
N HIS A 1009 -24.79 34.19 3.03
CA HIS A 1009 -25.83 34.40 4.04
C HIS A 1009 -27.10 33.59 3.78
N ASN A 1010 -27.56 33.53 2.52
CA ASN A 1010 -28.76 32.75 2.18
C ASN A 1010 -28.50 31.25 2.26
N VAL A 1011 -27.32 30.78 1.83
CA VAL A 1011 -26.93 29.37 2.01
C VAL A 1011 -26.91 29.00 3.49
N ASN A 1012 -26.24 29.79 4.33
CA ASN A 1012 -26.18 29.55 5.78
C ASN A 1012 -27.56 29.62 6.44
N LYS A 1013 -28.43 30.54 5.99
CA LYS A 1013 -29.83 30.61 6.45
C LYS A 1013 -30.61 29.33 6.12
N ALA A 1014 -30.46 28.79 4.91
CA ALA A 1014 -31.08 27.51 4.54
C ALA A 1014 -30.53 26.35 5.37
N LEU A 1015 -29.22 26.30 5.60
CA LEU A 1015 -28.59 25.27 6.44
C LEU A 1015 -29.07 25.32 7.89
N LYS A 1016 -29.23 26.53 8.45
CA LYS A 1016 -29.79 26.74 9.80
C LYS A 1016 -31.24 26.27 9.89
N GLU A 1017 -32.08 26.62 8.92
CA GLU A 1017 -33.48 26.16 8.88
C GLU A 1017 -33.60 24.66 8.66
N PHE A 1018 -32.72 24.07 7.83
CA PHE A 1018 -32.62 22.63 7.66
C PHE A 1018 -32.31 21.92 8.98
N LEU A 1019 -31.27 22.36 9.71
CA LEU A 1019 -30.96 21.81 11.04
C LEU A 1019 -32.13 21.92 12.01
N ARG A 1020 -32.78 23.08 12.08
CA ARG A 1020 -33.90 23.33 13.00
C ARG A 1020 -35.10 22.42 12.73
N LYS A 1021 -35.35 22.05 11.47
CA LYS A 1021 -36.49 21.21 11.06
C LYS A 1021 -36.21 19.70 11.21
N HIS A 1022 -34.95 19.30 11.16
CA HIS A 1022 -34.55 17.89 11.10
C HIS A 1022 -33.69 17.42 12.28
N CYS A 1023 -33.46 18.26 13.27
CA CYS A 1023 -32.79 17.84 14.50
C CYS A 1023 -33.65 16.80 15.24
N TYR A 1024 -33.00 15.82 15.85
CA TYR A 1024 -33.68 14.84 16.71
C TYR A 1024 -34.57 15.55 17.76
N PRO A 1025 -35.83 15.10 17.99
CA PRO A 1025 -36.43 13.81 17.61
C PRO A 1025 -37.20 13.81 16.27
N GLN A 1026 -37.00 14.79 15.40
CA GLN A 1026 -37.70 14.84 14.11
C GLN A 1026 -37.24 13.73 13.14
N GLU A 1027 -38.01 13.53 12.06
CA GLU A 1027 -37.70 12.56 11.01
C GLU A 1027 -36.30 12.77 10.41
N ALA A 1028 -35.65 11.65 10.06
CA ALA A 1028 -34.34 11.65 9.43
C ALA A 1028 -34.35 12.43 8.11
N PRO A 1029 -33.45 13.42 7.92
CA PRO A 1029 -33.43 14.19 6.69
C PRO A 1029 -32.89 13.36 5.51
N VAL A 1030 -33.36 13.71 4.32
CA VAL A 1030 -32.82 13.24 3.04
C VAL A 1030 -32.29 14.40 2.21
N SER A 1031 -31.46 14.12 1.20
CA SER A 1031 -30.78 15.16 0.41
C SER A 1031 -31.73 16.17 -0.25
N THR A 1032 -32.94 15.75 -0.63
CA THR A 1032 -33.95 16.64 -1.22
C THR A 1032 -34.55 17.64 -0.24
N ASP A 1033 -34.59 17.32 1.06
CA ASP A 1033 -35.05 18.24 2.08
C ASP A 1033 -34.14 19.48 2.11
N LEU A 1034 -32.83 19.27 2.06
CA LEU A 1034 -31.84 20.34 2.00
C LEU A 1034 -31.95 21.18 0.71
N ILE A 1035 -32.09 20.53 -0.45
CA ILE A 1035 -32.25 21.24 -1.73
C ILE A 1035 -33.49 22.13 -1.69
N ASN A 1036 -34.59 21.65 -1.09
CA ASN A 1036 -35.81 22.44 -0.94
C ASN A 1036 -35.60 23.67 -0.05
N GLU A 1037 -34.78 23.59 1.01
CA GLU A 1037 -34.42 24.76 1.82
C GLU A 1037 -33.61 25.78 1.02
N PHE A 1038 -32.68 25.35 0.15
CA PHE A 1038 -31.99 26.26 -0.77
C PHE A 1038 -32.94 26.97 -1.75
N LEU A 1039 -33.95 26.26 -2.26
CA LEU A 1039 -34.95 26.87 -3.16
C LEU A 1039 -35.84 27.89 -2.43
N LYS A 1040 -36.15 27.67 -1.15
CA LYS A 1040 -37.00 28.59 -0.35
C LYS A 1040 -36.33 29.94 -0.08
N VAL A 1041 -35.01 29.96 0.08
CA VAL A 1041 -34.23 31.18 0.35
C VAL A 1041 -33.71 31.88 -0.91
N SER A 1042 -34.01 31.35 -2.10
CA SER A 1042 -33.51 31.88 -3.38
C SER A 1042 -34.62 32.33 -4.31
N ASP A 1043 -34.31 33.32 -5.15
CA ASP A 1043 -35.23 33.78 -6.19
C ASP A 1043 -35.60 32.66 -7.17
N LYS A 1044 -36.87 32.63 -7.60
CA LYS A 1044 -37.39 31.63 -8.57
C LYS A 1044 -36.57 31.55 -9.86
N LYS A 1045 -35.94 32.66 -10.30
CA LYS A 1045 -35.06 32.69 -11.48
C LYS A 1045 -33.82 31.78 -11.35
N TYR A 1046 -33.36 31.48 -10.13
CA TYR A 1046 -32.20 30.64 -9.88
C TYR A 1046 -32.55 29.16 -9.66
N HIS A 1047 -33.83 28.82 -9.44
CA HIS A 1047 -34.26 27.45 -9.10
C HIS A 1047 -33.80 26.39 -10.11
N GLY A 1048 -33.89 26.68 -11.41
CA GLY A 1048 -33.41 25.77 -12.44
C GLY A 1048 -31.89 25.54 -12.41
N LYS A 1049 -31.11 26.58 -12.09
CA LYS A 1049 -29.65 26.49 -11.93
C LYS A 1049 -29.28 25.71 -10.67
N ILE A 1050 -29.97 25.97 -9.56
CA ILE A 1050 -29.76 25.26 -8.28
C ILE A 1050 -30.01 23.77 -8.46
N LYS A 1051 -31.17 23.39 -9.03
CA LYS A 1051 -31.46 21.97 -9.32
C LYS A 1051 -30.39 21.35 -10.21
N THR A 1052 -29.93 22.08 -11.23
CA THR A 1052 -28.86 21.60 -12.12
C THR A 1052 -27.56 21.28 -11.38
N LEU A 1053 -27.17 22.07 -10.38
CA LEU A 1053 -25.95 21.83 -9.60
C LEU A 1053 -25.98 20.50 -8.83
N PHE A 1054 -27.14 20.10 -8.30
CA PHE A 1054 -27.27 18.92 -7.45
C PHE A 1054 -27.78 17.68 -8.20
N GLU A 1055 -28.69 17.86 -9.15
CA GLU A 1055 -29.45 16.78 -9.79
C GLU A 1055 -28.82 16.28 -11.09
N LYS A 1056 -27.88 17.02 -11.70
CA LYS A 1056 -27.20 16.59 -12.92
C LYS A 1056 -25.84 15.94 -12.65
N ASN A 1057 -25.44 15.09 -13.59
CA ASN A 1057 -24.19 14.34 -13.55
C ASN A 1057 -22.97 15.17 -13.96
N ASN A 1058 -23.17 16.34 -14.58
CA ASN A 1058 -22.11 17.13 -15.21
C ASN A 1058 -21.15 17.79 -14.21
#